data_AF-A0AAU3G929-F1
#
_entry.id   AF-A0AAU3G929-F1
#
_cell.length_a   1.000
_cell.length_b   1.000
_cell.length_c   1.000
_cell.angle_alpha   90.00
_cell.angle_beta   90.00
_cell.angle_gamma   90.00
#
_symmetry.space_group_name_H-M   'P 1'
#
loop_
_entity.id
_entity.type
_entity.pdbx_description
1 polymer ?
#
loop_
_entity_poly.entity_id
_entity_poly.type
_entity_poly.pdbx_seq_one_letter_code
_entity_poly.pdbx_strand_id
1 'polypeptide(L)'
;MAGSPDIVAVWSRRVAERVTPAEAASAERVGAAYVAGGGRRRDLLRAAAGSEPGGFGGGLGPGELPIVLDGLRHLADHLLGLASGHPLADLLALLVMRGITSGAPDDEQRERAAAEPELDRVIGAFGDRLRVQGVAPERARELTYDTLKLVFQHDRDTPEIEAFLRALAGSPPAAPVPGGPPPGHPPAVRGDSTGWMPPPWLWFYFLGVTAPSVPGLVESFEADAGGVTALAGALAAGARRAAVALLTGAGLLEFFPAALLLAGIAGVLFPGARGRWAERRHHLSPSGDPVIEEMSAFVHRHASAIELRLGERHDRMARVYPMGWREARIAVYPPLLRLWHDDREAARAVLLHEVAHLRQGDHLIVGLAGPFGWFVRVWSVILIALAVVVFAFSLFAGGPESSALLASLLHDAASIPIGLILPVAGLWVAELSADRFALHETAPDALRRALGPVRGRRPAARLLDGLTHPPLRLRLWATRAGPGGIAALAALWPAAVVVRAGAIALFELAAYLLTGFSFGDALGAVVHDLRADLASARTTLIEMIVLLVNWPLLAPLWLRVWTPVRGVRQRFAPYLLSALIPGALVTGGLTSGAVVGGEIPAATSTPAPAAAPAATPERTGLVDDRPWDGRPLPAEMRITAFTSLAQQAGSPEWKGVAAGWLGGGVWRAEKDGRLTFSTMASRPDLRPGEGHWLRVGDRVTFWLAVESDVRGETVTTEIGGDVDLGRRPAVMSAQWAPKVDASQLTALMSAPALAFTAPLDVYPAP
;
A
#
# COMPACT_ATOMS: atom_id res chain seq x y z
N MET A 1 56.67 32.33 3.40
CA MET A 1 56.55 31.24 4.38
C MET A 1 56.43 29.94 3.60
N ALA A 2 57.47 29.10 3.60
CA ALA A 2 57.36 27.76 3.00
C ALA A 2 56.42 26.94 3.90
N GLY A 3 55.33 26.41 3.34
CA GLY A 3 54.45 25.50 4.07
C GLY A 3 55.27 24.34 4.63
N SER A 4 55.11 24.03 5.91
CA SER A 4 55.91 22.98 6.55
C SER A 4 55.71 21.66 5.79
N PRO A 5 56.76 20.99 5.25
CA PRO A 5 56.63 19.69 4.59
C PRO A 5 55.93 18.63 5.46
N ASP A 6 55.87 18.88 6.76
CA ASP A 6 55.12 18.14 7.77
C ASP A 6 53.60 18.10 7.49
N ILE A 7 53.00 19.19 6.97
CA ILE A 7 51.54 19.26 6.75
C ILE A 7 51.08 18.27 5.67
N VAL A 8 51.86 18.10 4.60
CA VAL A 8 51.52 17.18 3.50
C VAL A 8 51.77 15.74 3.91
N ALA A 9 52.77 15.45 4.74
CA ALA A 9 52.99 14.13 5.29
C ALA A 9 51.80 13.68 6.17
N VAL A 10 51.37 14.54 7.10
CA VAL A 10 50.20 14.28 7.98
C VAL A 10 48.93 14.07 7.17
N TRP A 11 48.65 14.92 6.18
CA TRP A 11 47.46 14.76 5.33
C TRP A 11 47.53 13.55 4.41
N SER A 12 48.70 13.22 3.88
CA SER A 12 48.87 12.01 3.07
C SER A 12 48.55 10.76 3.89
N ARG A 13 48.97 10.71 5.16
CA ARG A 13 48.60 9.63 6.08
C ARG A 13 47.09 9.56 6.31
N ARG A 14 46.43 10.69 6.57
CA ARG A 14 44.95 10.74 6.76
C ARG A 14 44.20 10.29 5.51
N VAL A 15 44.63 10.74 4.33
CA VAL A 15 44.05 10.29 3.04
C VAL A 15 44.23 8.79 2.89
N ALA A 16 45.42 8.27 3.17
CA ALA A 16 45.69 6.85 3.04
C ALA A 16 44.89 5.99 4.03
N GLU A 17 44.86 6.36 5.31
CA GLU A 17 44.07 5.65 6.35
C GLU A 17 42.58 5.53 5.97
N ARG A 18 42.04 6.50 5.23
CA ARG A 18 40.62 6.54 4.88
C ARG A 18 40.29 6.00 3.50
N VAL A 19 41.09 6.35 2.50
CA VAL A 19 40.79 6.14 1.08
C VAL A 19 41.55 4.93 0.53
N THR A 20 42.78 4.71 1.01
CA THR A 20 43.70 3.67 0.51
C THR A 20 44.45 2.99 1.69
N PRO A 21 43.76 2.25 2.59
CA PRO A 21 44.33 1.83 3.88
C PRO A 21 45.61 0.98 3.77
N ALA A 22 45.76 0.26 2.65
CA ALA A 22 46.96 -0.53 2.36
C ALA A 22 48.24 0.32 2.23
N GLU A 23 48.11 1.62 1.94
CA GLU A 23 49.23 2.56 1.72
C GLU A 23 49.53 3.42 2.95
N ALA A 24 48.78 3.27 4.06
CA ALA A 24 48.92 4.13 5.24
C ALA A 24 50.34 4.12 5.83
N ALA A 25 51.02 2.97 5.81
CA ALA A 25 52.38 2.82 6.33
C ALA A 25 53.47 3.53 5.51
N SER A 26 53.20 3.87 4.25
CA SER A 26 54.14 4.58 3.36
C SER A 26 53.72 6.02 3.07
N ALA A 27 52.50 6.41 3.46
CA ALA A 27 51.86 7.64 3.06
C ALA A 27 52.63 8.92 3.39
N GLU A 28 53.25 9.02 4.56
CA GLU A 28 54.07 10.18 4.94
C GLU A 28 55.27 10.37 4.01
N ARG A 29 55.94 9.27 3.64
CA ARG A 29 57.08 9.28 2.71
C ARG A 29 56.63 9.65 1.29
N VAL A 30 55.47 9.15 0.86
CA VAL A 30 54.86 9.49 -0.43
C VAL A 30 54.51 10.97 -0.48
N GLY A 31 53.89 11.51 0.57
CA GLY A 31 53.56 12.94 0.69
C GLY A 31 54.79 13.85 0.66
N ALA A 32 55.81 13.52 1.45
CA ALA A 32 57.07 14.29 1.49
C ALA A 32 57.77 14.31 0.12
N ALA A 33 57.76 13.20 -0.61
CA ALA A 33 58.32 13.14 -1.96
C ALA A 33 57.49 13.89 -3.00
N TYR A 34 56.17 13.97 -2.80
CA TYR A 34 55.28 14.77 -3.65
C TYR A 34 55.62 16.27 -3.54
N VAL A 35 55.81 16.77 -2.33
CA VAL A 35 56.21 18.17 -2.07
C VAL A 35 57.60 18.47 -2.61
N ALA A 36 58.55 17.56 -2.42
CA ALA A 36 59.92 17.73 -2.92
C ALA A 36 59.99 17.82 -4.45
N GLY A 37 59.00 17.23 -5.15
CA GLY A 37 58.93 17.25 -6.61
C GLY A 37 60.13 16.59 -7.32
N GLY A 38 60.21 16.79 -8.63
CA GLY A 38 61.40 16.47 -9.43
C GLY A 38 61.88 15.01 -9.37
N GLY A 39 63.17 14.82 -9.06
CA GLY A 39 63.83 13.51 -9.02
C GLY A 39 63.22 12.54 -8.01
N ARG A 40 63.00 12.97 -6.77
CA ARG A 40 62.50 12.11 -5.70
C ARG A 40 61.11 11.54 -5.98
N ARG A 41 60.21 12.33 -6.57
CA ARG A 41 58.88 11.85 -7.00
C ARG A 41 58.99 10.80 -8.10
N ARG A 42 59.91 10.98 -9.06
CA ARG A 42 60.19 9.98 -10.11
C ARG A 42 60.81 8.71 -9.54
N ASP A 43 61.71 8.85 -8.57
CA ASP A 43 62.37 7.71 -7.95
C ASP A 43 61.38 6.90 -7.11
N LEU A 44 60.38 7.53 -6.50
CA LEU A 44 59.28 6.83 -5.82
C LEU A 44 58.37 6.07 -6.79
N LEU A 45 57.99 6.71 -7.91
CA LEU A 45 57.18 6.07 -8.96
C LEU A 45 57.96 4.97 -9.71
N ARG A 46 59.28 5.10 -9.86
CA ARG A 46 60.15 4.07 -10.46
C ARG A 46 60.45 2.93 -9.49
N ALA A 47 60.72 3.23 -8.22
CA ALA A 47 60.97 2.21 -7.21
C ALA A 47 59.74 1.30 -7.02
N ALA A 48 58.53 1.86 -7.12
CA ALA A 48 57.28 1.10 -7.16
C ALA A 48 57.12 0.23 -8.42
N ALA A 49 57.80 0.56 -9.52
CA ALA A 49 57.75 -0.19 -10.77
C ALA A 49 58.79 -1.32 -10.86
N GLY A 50 59.71 -1.44 -9.88
CA GLY A 50 60.90 -2.31 -9.99
C GLY A 50 61.23 -3.21 -8.79
N SER A 51 60.39 -3.29 -7.75
CA SER A 51 60.63 -4.19 -6.62
C SER A 51 60.23 -5.64 -6.94
N GLU A 52 61.17 -6.57 -6.74
CA GLU A 52 61.01 -8.01 -6.94
C GLU A 52 59.99 -8.67 -5.97
N PRO A 53 59.39 -9.81 -6.36
CA PRO A 53 58.27 -10.44 -5.67
C PRO A 53 58.71 -11.05 -4.33
N GLY A 54 58.31 -10.45 -3.21
CA GLY A 54 58.62 -11.00 -1.87
C GLY A 54 58.38 -10.07 -0.67
N GLY A 55 58.21 -8.77 -0.88
CA GLY A 55 57.75 -7.82 0.14
C GLY A 55 56.47 -7.11 -0.30
N PHE A 56 55.33 -7.47 0.31
CA PHE A 56 54.00 -6.85 0.12
C PHE A 56 53.55 -6.57 -1.33
N GLY A 57 52.89 -7.58 -1.93
CA GLY A 57 51.72 -7.39 -2.80
C GLY A 57 51.94 -6.97 -4.26
N GLY A 58 52.54 -7.83 -5.08
CA GLY A 58 52.63 -7.65 -6.55
C GLY A 58 51.30 -7.88 -7.27
N GLY A 59 50.87 -6.89 -8.04
CA GLY A 59 49.72 -6.98 -8.95
C GLY A 59 48.98 -5.65 -9.19
N LEU A 60 49.17 -4.67 -8.30
CA LEU A 60 48.61 -3.34 -8.45
C LEU A 60 49.71 -2.39 -8.94
N GLY A 61 49.39 -1.54 -9.91
CA GLY A 61 50.30 -0.55 -10.46
C GLY A 61 50.74 0.49 -9.43
N PRO A 62 51.13 1.72 -9.82
CA PRO A 62 51.38 2.77 -8.83
C PRO A 62 50.19 2.84 -7.86
N GLY A 63 50.47 2.84 -6.56
CA GLY A 63 49.42 2.88 -5.54
C GLY A 63 48.38 3.98 -5.81
N GLU A 64 47.17 3.78 -5.33
CA GLU A 64 46.07 4.73 -5.51
C GLU A 64 46.38 6.08 -4.85
N LEU A 65 47.16 6.11 -3.76
CA LEU A 65 47.50 7.35 -3.04
C LEU A 65 48.28 8.37 -3.89
N PRO A 66 49.38 8.02 -4.59
CA PRO A 66 50.04 8.91 -5.56
C PRO A 66 49.09 9.50 -6.61
N ILE A 67 48.09 8.72 -7.06
CA ILE A 67 47.13 9.15 -8.08
C ILE A 67 46.13 10.16 -7.48
N VAL A 68 45.63 9.88 -6.27
CA VAL A 68 44.76 10.79 -5.50
C VAL A 68 45.47 12.11 -5.20
N LEU A 69 46.73 12.07 -4.76
CA LEU A 69 47.53 13.27 -4.50
C LEU A 69 47.80 14.11 -5.76
N ASP A 70 47.96 13.50 -6.95
CA ASP A 70 48.09 14.27 -8.20
C ASP A 70 46.80 15.00 -8.54
N GLY A 71 45.65 14.34 -8.35
CA GLY A 71 44.36 14.95 -8.62
C GLY A 71 44.02 16.06 -7.64
N LEU A 72 44.30 15.89 -6.35
CA LEU A 72 44.20 16.96 -5.35
C LEU A 72 45.11 18.14 -5.68
N ARG A 73 46.36 17.88 -6.08
CA ARG A 73 47.29 18.92 -6.53
C ARG A 73 46.76 19.69 -7.74
N HIS A 74 46.22 18.98 -8.72
CA HIS A 74 45.69 19.59 -9.95
C HIS A 74 44.47 20.48 -9.67
N LEU A 75 43.70 20.16 -8.63
CA LEU A 75 42.49 20.88 -8.25
C LEU A 75 42.69 21.81 -7.06
N ALA A 76 43.92 21.93 -6.54
CA ALA A 76 44.18 22.63 -5.29
C ALA A 76 43.70 24.10 -5.32
N ASP A 77 43.87 24.80 -6.44
CA ASP A 77 43.41 26.20 -6.57
C ASP A 77 41.88 26.32 -6.51
N HIS A 78 41.16 25.37 -7.12
CA HIS A 78 39.68 25.33 -7.08
C HIS A 78 39.18 24.93 -5.69
N LEU A 79 39.86 23.97 -5.05
CA LEU A 79 39.55 23.53 -3.69
C LEU A 79 39.84 24.62 -2.65
N LEU A 80 40.88 25.43 -2.86
CA LEU A 80 41.19 26.61 -2.03
C LEU A 80 40.12 27.69 -2.17
N GLY A 81 39.61 27.91 -3.39
CA GLY A 81 38.46 28.78 -3.64
C GLY A 81 37.24 28.36 -2.82
N LEU A 82 36.87 27.08 -2.92
CA LEU A 82 35.75 26.49 -2.16
C LEU A 82 35.97 26.59 -0.63
N ALA A 83 37.15 26.20 -0.13
CA ALA A 83 37.45 26.22 1.31
C ALA A 83 37.36 27.63 1.93
N SER A 84 37.60 28.68 1.14
CA SER A 84 37.54 30.08 1.58
C SER A 84 36.13 30.71 1.50
N GLY A 85 35.20 30.09 0.75
CA GLY A 85 33.89 30.64 0.41
C GLY A 85 32.85 30.48 1.51
N HIS A 86 32.39 29.25 1.79
CA HIS A 86 31.40 28.96 2.85
C HIS A 86 31.42 27.46 3.24
N PRO A 87 32.31 27.01 4.15
CA PRO A 87 32.56 25.58 4.41
C PRO A 87 31.33 24.79 4.90
N LEU A 88 30.35 25.47 5.49
CA LEU A 88 29.12 24.86 5.99
C LEU A 88 28.07 24.64 4.88
N ALA A 89 28.07 25.49 3.84
CA ALA A 89 27.23 25.31 2.64
C ALA A 89 27.78 24.18 1.77
N ASP A 90 29.09 24.11 1.58
CA ASP A 90 29.77 23.05 0.83
C ASP A 90 29.62 21.67 1.49
N LEU A 91 29.73 21.61 2.82
CA LEU A 91 29.48 20.39 3.59
C LEU A 91 28.00 19.96 3.53
N LEU A 92 27.06 20.90 3.62
CA LEU A 92 25.63 20.61 3.48
C LEU A 92 25.30 20.14 2.06
N ALA A 93 25.92 20.72 1.03
CA ALA A 93 25.82 20.24 -0.34
C ALA A 93 26.39 18.82 -0.50
N LEU A 94 27.56 18.53 0.10
CA LEU A 94 28.15 17.19 0.15
C LEU A 94 27.28 16.18 0.93
N LEU A 95 26.58 16.60 2.00
CA LEU A 95 25.68 15.77 2.80
C LEU A 95 24.31 15.54 2.13
N VAL A 96 23.76 16.55 1.44
CA VAL A 96 22.57 16.42 0.59
C VAL A 96 22.89 15.53 -0.61
N MET A 97 24.09 15.69 -1.19
CA MET A 97 24.63 14.77 -2.19
C MET A 97 24.86 13.37 -1.63
N ARG A 98 25.11 13.23 -0.32
CA ARG A 98 25.16 11.94 0.40
C ARG A 98 23.78 11.32 0.62
N GLY A 99 22.72 12.09 0.84
CA GLY A 99 21.34 11.60 0.68
C GLY A 99 21.05 11.13 -0.75
N ILE A 100 21.77 11.70 -1.72
CA ILE A 100 21.75 11.38 -3.15
C ILE A 100 22.82 10.34 -3.55
N THR A 101 23.63 9.78 -2.62
CA THR A 101 24.72 8.80 -2.91
C THR A 101 24.26 7.40 -3.37
N SER A 102 23.17 7.31 -4.12
CA SER A 102 22.93 6.23 -5.08
C SER A 102 22.50 6.70 -6.49
N GLY A 103 22.62 7.99 -6.85
CA GLY A 103 22.41 8.42 -8.25
C GLY A 103 22.78 9.88 -8.53
N ALA A 104 23.35 10.14 -9.71
CA ALA A 104 23.76 11.48 -10.16
C ALA A 104 22.61 12.52 -10.14
N PRO A 105 22.90 13.82 -9.92
CA PRO A 105 21.90 14.89 -9.91
C PRO A 105 21.32 15.16 -11.31
N ASP A 106 20.04 15.55 -11.37
CA ASP A 106 19.26 15.82 -12.59
C ASP A 106 19.26 17.31 -13.02
N ASP A 107 18.80 17.67 -14.21
CA ASP A 107 18.92 19.03 -14.79
C ASP A 107 18.19 20.16 -14.01
N GLU A 108 17.10 19.86 -13.31
CA GLU A 108 16.41 20.80 -12.39
C GLU A 108 17.19 20.99 -11.07
N GLN A 109 17.96 19.97 -10.68
CA GLN A 109 18.98 20.04 -9.64
C GLN A 109 20.26 20.70 -10.16
N ARG A 110 20.57 20.65 -11.45
CA ARG A 110 21.57 21.53 -12.07
C ARG A 110 21.10 22.98 -12.13
N GLU A 111 19.81 23.26 -12.17
CA GLU A 111 19.28 24.63 -12.04
C GLU A 111 19.26 25.12 -10.58
N ARG A 112 19.05 24.24 -9.58
CA ARG A 112 19.19 24.58 -8.14
C ARG A 112 20.64 24.52 -7.62
N ALA A 113 21.49 23.65 -8.17
CA ALA A 113 22.93 23.56 -7.94
C ALA A 113 23.74 24.46 -8.89
N ALA A 114 23.13 25.08 -9.90
CA ALA A 114 23.69 26.24 -10.60
C ALA A 114 23.88 27.45 -9.67
N ALA A 115 23.40 27.36 -8.42
CA ALA A 115 23.83 28.24 -7.35
C ALA A 115 25.34 28.09 -7.03
N GLU A 116 25.99 26.94 -7.30
CA GLU A 116 27.43 26.72 -7.05
C GLU A 116 28.12 25.85 -8.15
N PRO A 117 28.37 26.41 -9.35
CA PRO A 117 28.97 25.71 -10.50
C PRO A 117 30.41 25.21 -10.30
N GLU A 118 31.04 25.52 -9.16
CA GLU A 118 32.44 25.25 -8.89
C GLU A 118 32.68 23.84 -8.31
N LEU A 119 31.82 23.37 -7.39
CA LEU A 119 31.95 22.03 -6.78
C LEU A 119 31.74 20.89 -7.79
N ASP A 120 30.73 21.00 -8.66
CA ASP A 120 30.47 20.00 -9.71
C ASP A 120 31.63 19.93 -10.72
N ARG A 121 32.23 21.08 -11.03
CA ARG A 121 33.43 21.15 -11.89
C ARG A 121 34.60 20.44 -11.22
N VAL A 122 34.78 20.61 -9.92
CA VAL A 122 35.82 19.93 -9.12
C VAL A 122 35.58 18.41 -9.09
N ILE A 123 34.36 17.95 -8.82
CA ILE A 123 34.01 16.51 -8.79
C ILE A 123 34.27 15.87 -10.16
N GLY A 124 33.80 16.49 -11.24
CA GLY A 124 34.00 15.99 -12.61
C GLY A 124 35.49 15.94 -12.99
N ALA A 125 36.20 17.05 -12.79
CA ALA A 125 37.62 17.14 -13.11
C ALA A 125 38.47 16.15 -12.29
N PHE A 126 38.10 15.88 -11.04
CA PHE A 126 38.82 14.90 -10.22
C PHE A 126 38.61 13.48 -10.72
N GLY A 127 37.37 13.08 -10.96
CA GLY A 127 37.02 11.76 -11.48
C GLY A 127 37.65 11.50 -12.86
N ASP A 128 37.68 12.50 -13.73
CA ASP A 128 38.32 12.43 -15.05
C ASP A 128 39.82 12.22 -14.92
N ARG A 129 40.47 12.92 -13.99
CA ARG A 129 41.90 12.78 -13.73
C ARG A 129 42.27 11.39 -13.23
N LEU A 130 41.49 10.83 -12.31
CA LEU A 130 41.70 9.46 -11.81
C LEU A 130 41.57 8.44 -12.94
N ARG A 131 40.58 8.60 -13.84
CA ARG A 131 40.39 7.73 -15.00
C ARG A 131 41.53 7.80 -16.01
N VAL A 132 42.06 9.00 -16.27
CA VAL A 132 43.25 9.19 -17.14
C VAL A 132 44.48 8.47 -16.57
N GLN A 133 44.56 8.31 -15.24
CA GLN A 133 45.63 7.58 -14.56
C GLN A 133 45.35 6.07 -14.45
N GLY A 134 44.33 5.55 -15.13
CA GLY A 134 44.03 4.11 -15.20
C GLY A 134 43.14 3.59 -14.09
N VAL A 135 42.55 4.44 -13.25
CA VAL A 135 41.58 4.01 -12.24
C VAL A 135 40.25 3.63 -12.91
N ALA A 136 39.71 2.45 -12.58
CA ALA A 136 38.42 1.99 -13.09
C ALA A 136 37.29 3.02 -12.80
N PRO A 137 36.31 3.23 -13.69
CA PRO A 137 35.32 4.31 -13.55
C PRO A 137 34.56 4.32 -12.23
N GLU A 138 34.16 3.15 -11.72
CA GLU A 138 33.46 2.97 -10.46
C GLU A 138 34.37 3.35 -9.28
N ARG A 139 35.61 2.84 -9.30
CA ARG A 139 36.63 3.13 -8.27
C ARG A 139 37.03 4.61 -8.27
N ALA A 140 37.18 5.23 -9.44
CA ALA A 140 37.48 6.65 -9.58
C ALA A 140 36.39 7.53 -8.95
N ARG A 141 35.13 7.11 -9.08
CA ARG A 141 33.99 7.78 -8.45
C ARG A 141 34.06 7.67 -6.93
N GLU A 142 34.27 6.47 -6.40
CA GLU A 142 34.42 6.24 -4.95
C GLU A 142 35.57 7.07 -4.38
N LEU A 143 36.76 6.98 -4.99
CA LEU A 143 37.95 7.73 -4.58
C LEU A 143 37.71 9.25 -4.59
N THR A 144 37.01 9.77 -5.59
CA THR A 144 36.65 11.20 -5.67
C THR A 144 35.78 11.61 -4.48
N TYR A 145 34.71 10.88 -4.20
CA TYR A 145 33.82 11.24 -3.09
C TYR A 145 34.48 11.06 -1.73
N ASP A 146 35.19 9.96 -1.50
CA ASP A 146 35.82 9.69 -0.20
C ASP A 146 36.94 10.68 0.09
N THR A 147 37.71 11.07 -0.93
CA THR A 147 38.76 12.08 -0.79
C THR A 147 38.17 13.46 -0.53
N LEU A 148 37.19 13.92 -1.32
CA LEU A 148 36.60 15.26 -1.12
C LEU A 148 35.87 15.35 0.23
N LYS A 149 35.18 14.28 0.64
CA LYS A 149 34.55 14.19 1.96
C LYS A 149 35.57 14.25 3.10
N LEU A 150 36.75 13.67 2.92
CA LEU A 150 37.82 13.76 3.92
C LEU A 150 38.39 15.17 4.00
N VAL A 151 38.59 15.84 2.84
CA VAL A 151 39.09 17.21 2.77
C VAL A 151 38.10 18.20 3.41
N PHE A 152 36.80 18.03 3.16
CA PHE A 152 35.74 18.91 3.65
C PHE A 152 35.00 18.37 4.88
N GLN A 153 35.63 17.55 5.71
CA GLN A 153 35.03 17.04 6.94
C GLN A 153 34.84 18.19 7.97
N HIS A 154 33.67 18.28 8.60
CA HIS A 154 33.31 19.41 9.50
C HIS A 154 34.26 19.57 10.70
N ASP A 155 34.81 18.47 11.20
CA ASP A 155 35.69 18.43 12.37
C ASP A 155 37.14 18.86 12.05
N ARG A 156 37.40 19.34 10.83
CA ARG A 156 38.75 19.75 10.39
C ARG A 156 38.90 21.27 10.41
N ASP A 157 40.08 21.69 10.85
CA ASP A 157 40.44 23.10 10.94
C ASP A 157 40.69 23.66 9.53
N THR A 158 39.93 24.67 9.11
CA THR A 158 40.02 25.27 7.76
C THR A 158 41.43 25.75 7.40
N PRO A 159 42.18 26.44 8.29
CA PRO A 159 43.59 26.78 8.07
C PRO A 159 44.49 25.57 7.81
N GLU A 160 44.21 24.42 8.42
CA GLU A 160 44.97 23.18 8.21
C GLU A 160 44.76 22.62 6.79
N ILE A 161 43.51 22.63 6.31
CA ILE A 161 43.14 22.23 4.95
C ILE A 161 43.77 23.18 3.93
N GLU A 162 43.67 24.50 4.16
CA GLU A 162 44.27 25.48 3.26
C GLU A 162 45.80 25.36 3.21
N ALA A 163 46.46 25.13 4.35
CA ALA A 163 47.90 24.92 4.41
C ALA A 163 48.32 23.68 3.61
N PHE A 164 47.54 22.60 3.70
CA PHE A 164 47.74 21.39 2.91
C PHE A 164 47.57 21.63 1.41
N LEU A 165 46.46 22.24 1.00
CA LEU A 165 46.17 22.51 -0.41
C LEU A 165 47.17 23.49 -1.02
N ARG A 166 47.59 24.54 -0.30
CA ARG A 166 48.66 25.46 -0.75
C ARG A 166 50.01 24.75 -0.89
N ALA A 167 50.34 23.86 0.04
CA ALA A 167 51.57 23.06 -0.04
C ALA A 167 51.56 22.10 -1.24
N LEU A 168 50.40 21.48 -1.54
CA LEU A 168 50.22 20.70 -2.75
C LEU A 168 50.31 21.57 -4.01
N ALA A 169 49.59 22.69 -4.09
CA ALA A 169 49.58 23.60 -5.25
C ALA A 169 50.99 24.09 -5.61
N GLY A 170 51.81 24.40 -4.60
CA GLY A 170 53.21 24.80 -4.77
C GLY A 170 54.15 23.69 -5.25
N SER A 171 53.68 22.44 -5.34
CA SER A 171 54.48 21.29 -5.76
C SER A 171 54.55 21.18 -7.30
N PRO A 172 55.74 20.94 -7.90
CA PRO A 172 55.88 20.82 -9.36
C PRO A 172 54.98 19.73 -9.96
N PRO A 173 54.40 19.94 -11.16
CA PRO A 173 53.61 18.92 -11.84
C PRO A 173 54.43 17.67 -12.15
N ALA A 174 53.77 16.50 -12.09
CA ALA A 174 54.40 15.27 -12.58
C ALA A 174 54.61 15.40 -14.09
N ALA A 175 55.80 15.02 -14.55
CA ALA A 175 55.97 14.71 -15.95
C ALA A 175 55.03 13.54 -16.32
N PRO A 176 54.40 13.57 -17.52
CA PRO A 176 53.58 12.47 -17.99
C PRO A 176 54.35 11.15 -17.93
N VAL A 177 53.72 10.08 -17.43
CA VAL A 177 54.33 8.74 -17.43
C VAL A 177 54.44 8.29 -18.90
N PRO A 178 55.65 8.06 -19.44
CA PRO A 178 55.80 7.61 -20.81
C PRO A 178 55.36 6.14 -20.92
N GLY A 179 54.34 5.84 -21.73
CA GLY A 179 54.11 4.47 -22.22
C GLY A 179 52.76 3.78 -21.92
N GLY A 180 51.74 4.47 -21.40
CA GLY A 180 50.40 3.87 -21.29
C GLY A 180 49.74 3.66 -22.66
N PRO A 181 49.23 2.46 -23.00
CA PRO A 181 48.51 2.24 -24.26
C PRO A 181 47.27 3.14 -24.33
N PRO A 182 46.91 3.66 -25.52
CA PRO A 182 45.73 4.52 -25.66
C PRO A 182 44.46 3.75 -25.26
N PRO A 183 43.58 4.36 -24.43
CA PRO A 183 42.38 3.68 -23.94
C PRO A 183 41.45 3.32 -25.10
N GLY A 184 41.29 2.02 -25.35
CA GLY A 184 40.29 1.50 -26.29
C GLY A 184 38.90 1.95 -25.86
N HIS A 185 38.20 2.66 -26.74
CA HIS A 185 36.83 3.07 -26.49
C HIS A 185 35.92 1.84 -26.37
N PRO A 186 35.22 1.62 -25.24
CA PRO A 186 34.22 0.56 -25.16
C PRO A 186 33.14 0.82 -26.22
N PRO A 187 32.62 -0.23 -26.88
CA PRO A 187 31.61 -0.09 -27.91
C PRO A 187 30.42 0.68 -27.36
N ALA A 188 29.98 1.70 -28.10
CA ALA A 188 28.84 2.53 -27.74
C ALA A 188 27.61 1.65 -27.52
N VAL A 189 27.23 1.48 -26.26
CA VAL A 189 25.95 0.88 -25.86
C VAL A 189 24.86 1.71 -26.54
N ARG A 190 24.07 1.08 -27.42
CA ARG A 190 22.97 1.73 -28.15
C ARG A 190 22.04 2.43 -27.15
N GLY A 191 22.10 3.77 -27.12
CA GLY A 191 21.48 4.62 -26.10
C GLY A 191 19.95 4.81 -26.20
N ASP A 192 19.26 4.07 -27.06
CA ASP A 192 17.83 4.29 -27.33
C ASP A 192 16.90 3.26 -26.70
N SER A 193 17.41 2.43 -25.78
CA SER A 193 16.57 1.49 -25.04
C SER A 193 15.67 2.24 -24.04
N THR A 194 14.51 2.68 -24.50
CA THR A 194 13.46 3.22 -23.64
C THR A 194 12.91 2.10 -22.75
N GLY A 195 13.57 1.86 -21.62
CA GLY A 195 13.15 0.92 -20.59
C GLY A 195 11.85 1.39 -19.92
N TRP A 196 10.75 1.22 -20.63
CA TRP A 196 9.43 1.62 -20.16
C TRP A 196 9.01 0.78 -18.95
N MET A 197 8.48 1.43 -17.91
CA MET A 197 8.04 0.78 -16.67
C MET A 197 6.62 1.23 -16.30
N PRO A 198 5.64 0.32 -16.12
CA PRO A 198 4.33 0.69 -15.61
C PRO A 198 4.41 1.15 -14.15
N PRO A 199 3.39 1.88 -13.65
CA PRO A 199 3.23 2.08 -12.21
C PRO A 199 3.19 0.73 -11.48
N PRO A 200 3.66 0.67 -10.23
CA PRO A 200 3.76 -0.56 -9.48
C PRO A 200 2.37 -0.84 -8.88
N TRP A 201 1.42 -1.21 -9.73
CA TRP A 201 -0.01 -1.26 -9.36
C TRP A 201 -0.32 -2.20 -8.20
N LEU A 202 0.47 -3.26 -8.04
CA LEU A 202 0.37 -4.11 -6.86
C LEU A 202 0.67 -3.32 -5.58
N TRP A 203 1.77 -2.56 -5.56
CA TRP A 203 2.10 -1.70 -4.42
C TRP A 203 1.05 -0.61 -4.18
N PHE A 204 0.53 0.00 -5.25
CA PHE A 204 -0.56 0.96 -5.13
C PHE A 204 -1.83 0.32 -4.55
N TYR A 205 -2.18 -0.89 -4.97
CA TYR A 205 -3.29 -1.64 -4.38
C TYR A 205 -3.06 -1.87 -2.88
N PHE A 206 -1.90 -2.39 -2.47
CA PHE A 206 -1.62 -2.66 -1.06
C PHE A 206 -1.56 -1.40 -0.19
N LEU A 207 -0.82 -0.38 -0.62
CA LEU A 207 -0.56 0.81 0.20
C LEU A 207 -1.62 1.91 0.05
N GLY A 208 -2.16 2.10 -1.15
CA GLY A 208 -3.10 3.16 -1.46
C GLY A 208 -4.57 2.74 -1.37
N VAL A 209 -4.89 1.47 -1.64
CA VAL A 209 -6.28 0.98 -1.58
C VAL A 209 -6.53 0.22 -0.29
N THR A 210 -5.75 -0.82 -0.01
CA THR A 210 -6.11 -1.76 1.06
C THR A 210 -5.64 -1.31 2.45
N ALA A 211 -4.47 -0.68 2.58
CA ALA A 211 -3.98 -0.21 3.88
C ALA A 211 -4.89 0.85 4.53
N PRO A 212 -5.43 1.86 3.81
CA PRO A 212 -6.41 2.80 4.39
C PRO A 212 -7.72 2.14 4.81
N SER A 213 -8.09 0.99 4.23
CA SER A 213 -9.29 0.25 4.60
C SER A 213 -9.13 -0.60 5.87
N VAL A 214 -7.92 -0.75 6.41
CA VAL A 214 -7.65 -1.60 7.58
C VAL A 214 -8.52 -1.23 8.79
N PRO A 215 -8.64 0.04 9.22
CA PRO A 215 -9.45 0.38 10.38
C PRO A 215 -10.91 -0.07 10.22
N GLY A 216 -11.52 0.20 9.06
CA GLY A 216 -12.89 -0.23 8.77
C GLY A 216 -13.04 -1.76 8.72
N LEU A 217 -12.03 -2.49 8.24
CA LEU A 217 -12.02 -3.96 8.25
C LEU A 217 -11.91 -4.52 9.68
N VAL A 218 -11.20 -3.83 10.59
CA VAL A 218 -11.13 -4.22 12.01
C VAL A 218 -12.47 -3.95 12.71
N GLU A 219 -13.09 -2.80 12.47
CA GLU A 219 -14.42 -2.48 13.01
C GLU A 219 -15.50 -3.46 12.53
N SER A 220 -15.50 -3.81 11.23
CA SER A 220 -16.38 -4.85 10.68
C SER A 220 -16.08 -6.21 11.32
N PHE A 221 -14.81 -6.56 11.51
CA PHE A 221 -14.45 -7.81 12.18
C PHE A 221 -14.98 -7.88 13.61
N GLU A 222 -14.89 -6.81 14.38
CA GLU A 222 -15.43 -6.78 15.74
C GLU A 222 -16.96 -6.94 15.75
N ALA A 223 -17.66 -6.30 14.80
CA ALA A 223 -19.11 -6.46 14.63
C ALA A 223 -19.49 -7.91 14.26
N ASP A 224 -18.78 -8.50 13.31
CA ASP A 224 -19.08 -9.83 12.78
C ASP A 224 -18.62 -10.96 13.71
N ALA A 225 -17.55 -10.79 14.48
CA ALA A 225 -17.12 -11.74 15.50
C ALA A 225 -18.19 -11.89 16.59
N GLY A 226 -18.89 -10.80 16.94
CA GLY A 226 -20.11 -10.86 17.75
C GLY A 226 -21.18 -11.75 17.11
N GLY A 227 -21.35 -11.64 15.79
CA GLY A 227 -22.22 -12.50 14.98
C GLY A 227 -21.80 -13.99 14.97
N VAL A 228 -20.51 -14.30 14.89
CA VAL A 228 -19.97 -15.67 14.95
C VAL A 228 -20.20 -16.32 16.32
N THR A 229 -20.15 -15.54 17.40
CA THR A 229 -20.43 -16.03 18.75
C THR A 229 -21.93 -16.32 18.92
N ALA A 230 -22.80 -15.47 18.36
CA ALA A 230 -24.23 -15.72 18.25
C ALA A 230 -24.55 -16.95 17.37
N LEU A 231 -23.77 -17.18 16.31
CA LEU A 231 -23.85 -18.35 15.44
C LEU A 231 -23.59 -19.67 16.18
N ALA A 232 -22.59 -19.74 17.07
CA ALA A 232 -22.32 -20.95 17.85
C ALA A 232 -23.51 -21.33 18.75
N GLY A 233 -24.19 -20.33 19.32
CA GLY A 233 -25.45 -20.52 20.07
C GLY A 233 -26.63 -20.91 19.16
N ALA A 234 -26.67 -20.36 17.95
CA ALA A 234 -27.66 -20.67 16.94
C ALA A 234 -27.48 -22.09 16.35
N LEU A 235 -26.28 -22.62 16.15
CA LEU A 235 -26.11 -23.99 15.64
C LEU A 235 -26.62 -25.08 16.61
N ALA A 236 -26.68 -24.79 17.90
CA ALA A 236 -27.10 -25.72 18.94
C ALA A 236 -28.60 -26.09 18.93
N ALA A 237 -29.47 -25.46 18.13
CA ALA A 237 -30.91 -25.73 18.18
C ALA A 237 -31.72 -25.61 16.85
N GLY A 238 -31.16 -26.11 15.73
CA GLY A 238 -31.97 -26.66 14.61
C GLY A 238 -32.06 -25.89 13.28
N ALA A 239 -32.67 -26.51 12.25
CA ALA A 239 -32.45 -26.25 10.81
C ALA A 239 -32.67 -24.82 10.25
N ARG A 240 -33.50 -23.97 10.86
CA ARG A 240 -33.61 -22.52 10.48
C ARG A 240 -32.29 -21.77 10.71
N ARG A 241 -31.41 -22.32 11.56
CA ARG A 241 -30.07 -21.81 11.88
C ARG A 241 -29.01 -22.18 10.84
N ALA A 242 -29.28 -23.10 9.90
CA ALA A 242 -28.35 -23.42 8.81
C ALA A 242 -28.25 -22.29 7.76
N ALA A 243 -29.34 -21.57 7.51
CA ALA A 243 -29.37 -20.39 6.63
C ALA A 243 -28.61 -19.20 7.24
N VAL A 244 -28.79 -18.96 8.55
CA VAL A 244 -28.02 -17.95 9.30
C VAL A 244 -26.55 -18.35 9.40
N ALA A 245 -26.24 -19.64 9.58
CA ALA A 245 -24.87 -20.15 9.54
C ALA A 245 -24.16 -19.99 8.20
N LEU A 246 -24.91 -20.08 7.10
CA LEU A 246 -24.39 -19.81 5.77
C LEU A 246 -24.14 -18.30 5.55
N LEU A 247 -25.04 -17.43 6.00
CA LEU A 247 -24.86 -15.97 5.99
C LEU A 247 -23.65 -15.53 6.84
N THR A 248 -23.52 -16.03 8.07
CA THR A 248 -22.39 -15.71 8.94
C THR A 248 -21.07 -16.33 8.43
N GLY A 249 -21.12 -17.52 7.82
CA GLY A 249 -19.99 -18.09 7.08
C GLY A 249 -19.62 -17.30 5.82
N ALA A 250 -20.57 -16.57 5.23
CA ALA A 250 -20.33 -15.67 4.12
C ALA A 250 -19.69 -14.35 4.58
N GLY A 251 -20.04 -13.85 5.78
CA GLY A 251 -19.32 -12.76 6.46
C GLY A 251 -17.83 -13.07 6.68
N LEU A 252 -17.46 -14.34 6.91
CA LEU A 252 -16.04 -14.72 6.95
C LEU A 252 -15.30 -14.46 5.63
N LEU A 253 -16.03 -14.36 4.51
CA LEU A 253 -15.45 -14.03 3.22
C LEU A 253 -15.19 -12.55 3.03
N GLU A 254 -15.91 -11.69 3.74
CA GLU A 254 -15.63 -10.26 3.75
C GLU A 254 -14.27 -9.96 4.39
N PHE A 255 -13.74 -10.87 5.22
CA PHE A 255 -12.35 -10.80 5.70
C PHE A 255 -11.31 -11.19 4.66
N PHE A 256 -11.70 -11.71 3.51
CA PHE A 256 -10.73 -12.14 2.50
C PHE A 256 -9.77 -11.01 2.08
N PRO A 257 -10.22 -9.79 1.72
CA PRO A 257 -9.32 -8.69 1.40
C PRO A 257 -8.40 -8.33 2.57
N ALA A 258 -8.90 -8.37 3.80
CA ALA A 258 -8.11 -8.12 5.01
C ALA A 258 -7.02 -9.18 5.20
N ALA A 259 -7.37 -10.46 5.08
CA ALA A 259 -6.42 -11.56 5.20
C ALA A 259 -5.40 -11.55 4.04
N LEU A 260 -5.82 -11.19 2.82
CA LEU A 260 -4.94 -11.00 1.67
C LEU A 260 -3.94 -9.86 1.92
N LEU A 261 -4.41 -8.75 2.50
CA LEU A 261 -3.57 -7.64 2.92
C LEU A 261 -2.57 -8.06 3.99
N LEU A 262 -3.04 -8.67 5.08
CA LEU A 262 -2.18 -9.10 6.19
C LEU A 262 -1.13 -10.11 5.71
N ALA A 263 -1.52 -11.04 4.83
CA ALA A 263 -0.59 -11.95 4.17
C ALA A 263 0.45 -11.18 3.33
N GLY A 264 0.02 -10.22 2.52
CA GLY A 264 0.92 -9.36 1.75
C GLY A 264 1.90 -8.57 2.63
N ILE A 265 1.39 -7.90 3.67
CA ILE A 265 2.18 -7.14 4.65
C ILE A 265 3.18 -8.05 5.35
N ALA A 266 2.75 -9.20 5.86
CA ALA A 266 3.66 -10.16 6.50
C ALA A 266 4.76 -10.64 5.52
N GLY A 267 4.40 -10.86 4.25
CA GLY A 267 5.34 -11.23 3.20
C GLY A 267 6.38 -10.14 2.90
N VAL A 268 6.00 -8.87 3.02
CA VAL A 268 6.85 -7.70 2.77
C VAL A 268 7.70 -7.33 3.99
N LEU A 269 7.16 -7.43 5.21
CA LEU A 269 7.86 -7.09 6.46
C LEU A 269 8.96 -8.09 6.84
N PHE A 270 8.79 -9.36 6.45
CA PHE A 270 9.72 -10.44 6.81
C PHE A 270 10.35 -11.14 5.60
N PRO A 271 10.99 -10.40 4.67
CA PRO A 271 11.47 -10.95 3.40
C PRO A 271 12.53 -12.04 3.61
N GLY A 272 13.44 -11.87 4.57
CA GLY A 272 14.47 -12.87 4.85
C GLY A 272 13.95 -14.16 5.48
N ALA A 273 12.92 -14.08 6.33
CA ALA A 273 12.28 -15.28 6.88
C ALA A 273 11.57 -16.07 5.77
N ARG A 274 10.85 -15.35 4.90
CA ARG A 274 10.22 -15.92 3.70
C ARG A 274 11.24 -16.54 2.75
N GLY A 275 12.36 -15.86 2.49
CA GLY A 275 13.44 -16.37 1.64
C GLY A 275 14.01 -17.69 2.15
N ARG A 276 14.37 -17.76 3.44
CA ARG A 276 14.82 -19.00 4.09
C ARG A 276 13.77 -20.11 4.07
N TRP A 277 12.49 -19.76 4.20
CA TRP A 277 11.41 -20.73 4.05
C TRP A 277 11.29 -21.24 2.60
N ALA A 278 11.43 -20.37 1.61
CA ALA A 278 11.46 -20.73 0.19
C ALA A 278 12.59 -21.70 -0.11
N GLU A 279 13.79 -21.43 0.40
CA GLU A 279 14.98 -22.28 0.21
C GLU A 279 14.78 -23.67 0.81
N ARG A 280 14.29 -23.74 2.05
CA ARG A 280 13.99 -25.02 2.70
C ARG A 280 12.89 -25.79 1.98
N ARG A 281 11.79 -25.12 1.62
CA ARG A 281 10.61 -25.76 0.99
C ARG A 281 10.86 -26.24 -0.44
N HIS A 282 11.78 -25.59 -1.15
CA HIS A 282 12.10 -25.90 -2.54
C HIS A 282 13.48 -26.54 -2.72
N HIS A 283 14.15 -26.92 -1.63
CA HIS A 283 15.50 -27.50 -1.61
C HIS A 283 16.48 -26.67 -2.47
N LEU A 284 16.46 -25.35 -2.29
CA LEU A 284 17.30 -24.45 -3.08
C LEU A 284 18.70 -24.39 -2.46
N SER A 285 19.71 -24.72 -3.26
CA SER A 285 21.12 -24.72 -2.84
C SER A 285 21.98 -23.93 -3.85
N PRO A 286 23.13 -23.37 -3.41
CA PRO A 286 24.12 -22.90 -4.37
C PRO A 286 24.65 -24.10 -5.15
N SER A 287 24.88 -23.93 -6.45
CA SER A 287 25.37 -24.98 -7.34
C SER A 287 26.70 -24.56 -7.95
N GLY A 288 27.67 -25.47 -7.97
CA GLY A 288 28.92 -25.32 -8.73
C GLY A 288 28.81 -25.84 -10.16
N ASP A 289 27.60 -26.06 -10.67
CA ASP A 289 27.36 -26.43 -12.06
C ASP A 289 27.84 -25.28 -12.98
N PRO A 290 28.73 -25.53 -13.96
CA PRO A 290 29.25 -24.49 -14.85
C PRO A 290 28.14 -23.75 -15.62
N VAL A 291 27.01 -24.40 -15.88
CA VAL A 291 25.85 -23.78 -16.54
C VAL A 291 25.21 -22.72 -15.63
N ILE A 292 25.13 -22.98 -14.32
CA ILE A 292 24.63 -22.02 -13.34
C ILE A 292 25.59 -20.84 -13.22
N GLU A 293 26.91 -21.07 -13.31
CA GLU A 293 27.90 -19.99 -13.33
C GLU A 293 27.75 -19.12 -14.58
N GLU A 294 27.55 -19.71 -15.76
CA GLU A 294 27.27 -18.97 -17.00
C GLU A 294 25.97 -18.15 -16.93
N MET A 295 24.91 -18.74 -16.38
CA MET A 295 23.64 -18.04 -16.13
C MET A 295 23.83 -16.91 -15.13
N SER A 296 24.61 -17.14 -14.07
CA SER A 296 24.92 -16.14 -13.05
C SER A 296 25.66 -14.99 -13.70
N ALA A 297 26.73 -15.25 -14.46
CA ALA A 297 27.47 -14.21 -15.18
C ALA A 297 26.59 -13.42 -16.16
N PHE A 298 25.57 -14.05 -16.75
CA PHE A 298 24.54 -13.36 -17.52
C PHE A 298 23.69 -12.43 -16.65
N VAL A 299 23.12 -12.93 -15.55
CA VAL A 299 22.25 -12.16 -14.66
C VAL A 299 22.99 -10.99 -14.02
N HIS A 300 24.25 -11.17 -13.61
CA HIS A 300 25.07 -10.12 -12.99
C HIS A 300 25.27 -8.88 -13.88
N ARG A 301 25.16 -9.02 -15.21
CA ARG A 301 25.18 -7.87 -16.13
C ARG A 301 23.95 -6.98 -16.03
N HIS A 302 22.81 -7.55 -15.61
CA HIS A 302 21.54 -6.83 -15.48
C HIS A 302 21.19 -6.50 -14.03
N ALA A 303 21.70 -7.28 -13.07
CA ALA A 303 21.54 -7.09 -11.64
C ALA A 303 22.68 -7.80 -10.86
N SER A 304 23.72 -7.06 -10.50
CA SER A 304 24.98 -7.58 -9.93
C SER A 304 24.85 -8.16 -8.52
N ALA A 305 23.76 -7.90 -7.80
CA ALA A 305 23.54 -8.39 -6.44
C ALA A 305 22.73 -9.70 -6.37
N ILE A 306 22.28 -10.24 -7.51
CA ILE A 306 21.43 -11.44 -7.54
C ILE A 306 22.28 -12.72 -7.58
N GLU A 307 21.98 -13.63 -6.67
CA GLU A 307 22.49 -15.01 -6.72
C GLU A 307 21.46 -15.97 -7.33
N LEU A 308 21.95 -16.97 -8.07
CA LEU A 308 21.13 -18.09 -8.55
C LEU A 308 21.22 -19.27 -7.56
N ARG A 309 20.08 -19.92 -7.30
CA ARG A 309 20.01 -21.14 -6.49
C ARG A 309 19.31 -22.25 -7.26
N LEU A 310 19.91 -23.44 -7.31
CA LEU A 310 19.33 -24.59 -8.02
C LEU A 310 18.34 -25.31 -7.11
N GLY A 311 17.15 -25.61 -7.62
CA GLY A 311 16.14 -26.43 -6.93
C GLY A 311 15.79 -27.70 -7.71
N GLU A 312 15.11 -28.64 -7.07
CA GLU A 312 14.87 -29.99 -7.62
C GLU A 312 13.57 -30.13 -8.43
N ARG A 313 12.71 -29.10 -8.47
CA ARG A 313 11.39 -29.20 -9.10
C ARG A 313 11.46 -29.22 -10.63
N HIS A 314 10.64 -30.06 -11.26
CA HIS A 314 10.56 -30.15 -12.73
C HIS A 314 9.38 -29.40 -13.38
N ASP A 315 8.51 -28.76 -12.58
CA ASP A 315 7.30 -28.07 -13.07
C ASP A 315 7.47 -26.55 -13.24
N ARG A 316 8.70 -26.03 -13.06
CA ARG A 316 9.04 -24.59 -13.09
C ARG A 316 10.37 -24.38 -13.82
N MET A 317 10.61 -23.18 -14.34
CA MET A 317 11.87 -22.81 -15.01
C MET A 317 12.75 -21.98 -14.09
N ALA A 318 12.28 -20.78 -13.72
CA ALA A 318 12.88 -19.95 -12.70
C ALA A 318 11.80 -19.24 -11.88
N ARG A 319 12.19 -18.68 -10.72
CA ARG A 319 11.37 -17.72 -9.97
C ARG A 319 12.22 -16.87 -9.04
N VAL A 320 12.04 -15.55 -9.06
CA VAL A 320 12.65 -14.63 -8.10
C VAL A 320 12.02 -14.73 -6.71
N TYR A 321 12.82 -14.56 -5.66
CA TYR A 321 12.36 -14.54 -4.28
C TYR A 321 13.21 -13.61 -3.39
N PRO A 322 12.62 -13.01 -2.36
CA PRO A 322 13.31 -12.06 -1.51
C PRO A 322 14.18 -12.77 -0.45
N MET A 323 15.35 -12.22 -0.16
CA MET A 323 16.21 -12.54 0.99
C MET A 323 16.35 -11.36 1.96
N GLY A 324 16.02 -10.17 1.48
CA GLY A 324 15.91 -8.93 2.22
C GLY A 324 15.02 -7.97 1.44
N TRP A 325 14.96 -6.70 1.86
CA TRP A 325 14.19 -5.68 1.13
C TRP A 325 14.83 -5.30 -0.22
N ARG A 326 16.17 -5.41 -0.30
CA ARG A 326 16.97 -5.13 -1.51
C ARG A 326 17.78 -6.33 -1.99
N GLU A 327 17.73 -7.42 -1.24
CA GLU A 327 18.44 -8.66 -1.54
C GLU A 327 17.44 -9.65 -2.09
N ALA A 328 17.70 -10.15 -3.30
CA ALA A 328 16.87 -11.14 -3.95
C ALA A 328 17.74 -12.23 -4.58
N ARG A 329 17.14 -13.41 -4.72
CA ARG A 329 17.74 -14.57 -5.38
C ARG A 329 16.78 -15.08 -6.44
N ILE A 330 17.30 -15.77 -7.44
CA ILE A 330 16.49 -16.45 -8.44
C ILE A 330 16.65 -17.96 -8.24
N ALA A 331 15.54 -18.64 -7.95
CA ALA A 331 15.48 -20.09 -7.99
C ALA A 331 15.50 -20.54 -9.45
N VAL A 332 16.45 -21.37 -9.83
CA VAL A 332 16.58 -22.00 -11.15
C VAL A 332 16.26 -23.49 -11.00
N TYR A 333 15.57 -24.06 -11.98
CA TYR A 333 15.11 -25.44 -11.95
C TYR A 333 15.60 -26.20 -13.20
N PRO A 334 15.69 -27.56 -13.15
CA PRO A 334 16.20 -28.38 -14.25
C PRO A 334 15.60 -28.11 -15.64
N PRO A 335 14.31 -27.76 -15.80
CA PRO A 335 13.78 -27.35 -17.10
C PRO A 335 14.49 -26.14 -17.72
N LEU A 336 14.93 -25.16 -16.92
CA LEU A 336 15.67 -24.00 -17.43
C LEU A 336 17.11 -24.34 -17.81
N LEU A 337 17.75 -25.28 -17.09
CA LEU A 337 19.07 -25.80 -17.49
C LEU A 337 19.01 -26.46 -18.87
N ARG A 338 18.01 -27.32 -19.10
CA ARG A 338 17.77 -27.91 -20.43
C ARG A 338 17.50 -26.84 -21.47
N LEU A 339 16.62 -25.88 -21.18
CA LEU A 339 16.34 -24.77 -22.09
C LEU A 339 17.59 -23.95 -22.41
N TRP A 340 18.52 -23.77 -21.47
CA TRP A 340 19.77 -23.04 -21.70
C TRP A 340 20.72 -23.74 -22.66
N HIS A 341 20.76 -25.07 -22.62
CA HIS A 341 21.49 -25.88 -23.59
C HIS A 341 20.80 -25.88 -24.96
N ASP A 342 19.49 -26.07 -24.99
CA ASP A 342 18.73 -26.28 -26.23
C ASP A 342 18.46 -24.96 -26.98
N ASP A 343 18.13 -23.88 -26.24
CA ASP A 343 17.79 -22.55 -26.75
C ASP A 343 18.20 -21.46 -25.75
N ARG A 344 19.50 -21.14 -25.77
CA ARG A 344 20.11 -20.18 -24.85
C ARG A 344 19.41 -18.82 -24.85
N GLU A 345 18.90 -18.36 -25.99
CA GLU A 345 18.18 -17.08 -26.09
C GLU A 345 16.83 -17.14 -25.37
N ALA A 346 16.06 -18.22 -25.52
CA ALA A 346 14.81 -18.40 -24.78
C ALA A 346 15.06 -18.47 -23.26
N ALA A 347 16.13 -19.16 -22.83
CA ALA A 347 16.50 -19.23 -21.42
C ALA A 347 16.94 -17.86 -20.85
N ARG A 348 17.66 -17.05 -21.63
CA ARG A 348 17.98 -15.64 -21.27
C ARG A 348 16.72 -14.81 -21.10
N ALA A 349 15.72 -14.96 -21.97
CA ALA A 349 14.45 -14.25 -21.85
C ALA A 349 13.73 -14.59 -20.53
N VAL A 350 13.74 -15.86 -20.11
CA VAL A 350 13.19 -16.28 -18.81
C VAL A 350 13.92 -15.61 -17.64
N LEU A 351 15.26 -15.60 -17.65
CA LEU A 351 16.02 -14.96 -16.57
C LEU A 351 15.80 -13.45 -16.52
N LEU A 352 15.71 -12.79 -17.67
CA LEU A 352 15.42 -11.36 -17.75
C LEU A 352 14.02 -11.01 -17.25
N HIS A 353 13.03 -11.87 -17.52
CA HIS A 353 11.68 -11.74 -16.97
C HIS A 353 11.73 -11.74 -15.43
N GLU A 354 12.49 -12.66 -14.81
CA GLU A 354 12.67 -12.68 -13.35
C GLU A 354 13.43 -11.45 -12.82
N VAL A 355 14.42 -10.95 -13.56
CA VAL A 355 15.12 -9.68 -13.22
C VAL A 355 14.17 -8.49 -13.29
N ALA A 356 13.19 -8.49 -14.19
CA ALA A 356 12.20 -7.42 -14.26
C ALA A 356 11.33 -7.33 -13.00
N HIS A 357 10.89 -8.47 -12.47
CA HIS A 357 10.15 -8.52 -11.20
C HIS A 357 10.98 -8.03 -10.01
N LEU A 358 12.30 -8.21 -10.03
CA LEU A 358 13.17 -7.55 -9.05
C LEU A 358 13.14 -6.03 -9.22
N ARG A 359 13.35 -5.55 -10.45
CA ARG A 359 13.39 -4.11 -10.77
C ARG A 359 12.12 -3.36 -10.37
N GLN A 360 10.97 -4.03 -10.41
CA GLN A 360 9.68 -3.47 -10.04
C GLN A 360 9.35 -3.60 -8.54
N GLY A 361 10.13 -4.39 -7.79
CA GLY A 361 9.85 -4.71 -6.39
C GLY A 361 8.76 -5.77 -6.22
N ASP A 362 8.26 -6.36 -7.31
CA ASP A 362 7.16 -7.34 -7.29
C ASP A 362 7.52 -8.61 -6.50
N HIS A 363 8.80 -8.98 -6.51
CA HIS A 363 9.29 -10.17 -5.80
C HIS A 363 8.94 -10.17 -4.28
N LEU A 364 8.80 -9.00 -3.66
CA LEU A 364 8.37 -8.86 -2.26
C LEU A 364 6.90 -9.19 -2.04
N ILE A 365 6.05 -9.02 -3.05
CA ILE A 365 4.61 -9.33 -2.96
C ILE A 365 4.34 -10.73 -3.53
N VAL A 366 4.81 -10.99 -4.74
CA VAL A 366 4.38 -12.14 -5.58
C VAL A 366 5.49 -13.15 -5.88
N GLY A 367 6.70 -12.93 -5.36
CA GLY A 367 7.83 -13.85 -5.50
C GLY A 367 7.57 -15.27 -4.99
N LEU A 368 8.54 -16.19 -5.17
CA LEU A 368 8.43 -17.56 -4.64
C LEU A 368 8.02 -17.53 -3.17
N ALA A 369 7.19 -18.50 -2.77
CA ALA A 369 6.75 -18.63 -1.39
C ALA A 369 5.95 -17.41 -0.86
N GLY A 370 5.42 -16.56 -1.74
CA GLY A 370 4.54 -15.45 -1.36
C GLY A 370 3.19 -15.93 -0.85
N PRO A 371 2.78 -15.51 0.36
CA PRO A 371 1.49 -15.92 0.91
C PRO A 371 0.33 -15.40 0.06
N PHE A 372 0.50 -14.27 -0.62
CA PHE A 372 -0.48 -13.71 -1.56
C PHE A 372 -0.90 -14.68 -2.67
N GLY A 373 0.06 -15.21 -3.44
CA GLY A 373 -0.25 -16.11 -4.55
C GLY A 373 -0.83 -17.46 -4.10
N TRP A 374 -0.47 -17.91 -2.89
CA TRP A 374 -1.09 -19.07 -2.26
C TRP A 374 -2.53 -18.77 -1.87
N PHE A 375 -2.78 -17.61 -1.25
CA PHE A 375 -4.09 -17.19 -0.76
C PHE A 375 -5.08 -17.03 -1.91
N VAL A 376 -4.71 -16.34 -3.00
CA VAL A 376 -5.56 -16.19 -4.21
C VAL A 376 -6.01 -17.56 -4.75
N ARG A 377 -5.14 -18.57 -4.74
CA ARG A 377 -5.46 -19.92 -5.25
C ARG A 377 -6.35 -20.72 -4.31
N VAL A 378 -6.00 -20.78 -3.03
CA VAL A 378 -6.77 -21.52 -2.02
C VAL A 378 -8.17 -20.94 -1.92
N TRP A 379 -8.25 -19.61 -1.91
CA TRP A 379 -9.51 -18.93 -1.77
C TRP A 379 -10.44 -19.15 -2.95
N SER A 380 -9.91 -19.14 -4.18
CA SER A 380 -10.71 -19.45 -5.37
C SER A 380 -11.41 -20.82 -5.28
N VAL A 381 -10.78 -21.81 -4.65
CA VAL A 381 -11.40 -23.13 -4.42
C VAL A 381 -12.52 -23.02 -3.39
N ILE A 382 -12.28 -22.29 -2.30
CA ILE A 382 -13.30 -22.04 -1.25
C ILE A 382 -14.51 -21.33 -1.85
N LEU A 383 -14.31 -20.35 -2.73
CA LEU A 383 -15.39 -19.63 -3.43
C LEU A 383 -16.21 -20.54 -4.33
N ILE A 384 -15.55 -21.37 -5.15
CA ILE A 384 -16.26 -22.31 -6.00
C ILE A 384 -17.10 -23.28 -5.15
N ALA A 385 -16.52 -23.78 -4.06
CA ALA A 385 -17.25 -24.65 -3.13
C ALA A 385 -18.47 -23.93 -2.53
N LEU A 386 -18.30 -22.70 -2.08
CA LEU A 386 -19.39 -21.93 -1.49
C LEU A 386 -20.47 -21.58 -2.52
N ALA A 387 -20.10 -21.11 -3.70
CA ALA A 387 -21.04 -20.81 -4.77
C ALA A 387 -21.89 -22.04 -5.14
N VAL A 388 -21.28 -23.23 -5.17
CA VAL A 388 -21.99 -24.50 -5.36
C VAL A 388 -22.95 -24.78 -4.20
N VAL A 389 -22.55 -24.52 -2.95
CA VAL A 389 -23.42 -24.68 -1.78
C VAL A 389 -24.62 -23.73 -1.82
N VAL A 390 -24.40 -22.44 -2.12
CA VAL A 390 -25.46 -21.42 -2.27
C VAL A 390 -26.42 -21.82 -3.39
N PHE A 391 -25.88 -22.23 -4.54
CA PHE A 391 -26.69 -22.68 -5.68
C PHE A 391 -27.50 -23.94 -5.36
N ALA A 392 -26.91 -24.92 -4.68
CA ALA A 392 -27.64 -26.10 -4.26
C ALA A 392 -28.76 -25.71 -3.28
N PHE A 393 -28.46 -24.87 -2.29
CA PHE A 393 -29.44 -24.42 -1.30
C PHE A 393 -30.62 -23.68 -1.96
N SER A 394 -30.37 -22.82 -2.95
CA SER A 394 -31.40 -22.08 -3.66
C SER A 394 -32.38 -22.99 -4.43
N LEU A 395 -31.88 -24.10 -4.99
CA LEU A 395 -32.72 -25.10 -5.66
C LEU A 395 -33.62 -25.88 -4.69
N PHE A 396 -33.20 -26.08 -3.44
CA PHE A 396 -33.92 -26.92 -2.48
C PHE A 396 -34.82 -26.15 -1.49
N ALA A 397 -34.51 -24.88 -1.19
CA ALA A 397 -35.15 -24.13 -0.11
C ALA A 397 -36.42 -23.34 -0.53
N GLY A 398 -37.01 -23.59 -1.70
CA GLY A 398 -38.04 -22.76 -2.35
C GLY A 398 -39.03 -22.01 -1.43
N GLY A 399 -39.22 -20.71 -1.68
CA GLY A 399 -40.16 -19.83 -0.98
C GLY A 399 -39.80 -18.33 -1.17
N PRO A 400 -40.68 -17.37 -0.86
CA PRO A 400 -40.37 -15.95 -0.98
C PRO A 400 -39.32 -15.46 0.03
N GLU A 401 -39.20 -16.08 1.20
CA GLU A 401 -38.11 -15.78 2.16
C GLU A 401 -36.74 -16.26 1.65
N SER A 402 -36.70 -17.24 0.74
CA SER A 402 -35.44 -17.74 0.19
C SER A 402 -34.85 -16.80 -0.86
N SER A 403 -35.62 -15.88 -1.45
CA SER A 403 -35.09 -14.93 -2.42
C SER A 403 -34.27 -13.82 -1.78
N ALA A 404 -34.68 -13.31 -0.61
CA ALA A 404 -33.91 -12.34 0.15
C ALA A 404 -32.60 -12.95 0.67
N LEU A 405 -32.67 -14.17 1.19
CA LEU A 405 -31.49 -14.95 1.59
C LEU A 405 -30.56 -15.23 0.39
N LEU A 406 -31.13 -15.60 -0.77
CA LEU A 406 -30.37 -15.85 -1.98
C LEU A 406 -29.71 -14.56 -2.50
N ALA A 407 -30.40 -13.42 -2.43
CA ALA A 407 -29.84 -12.14 -2.84
C ALA A 407 -28.65 -11.75 -1.96
N SER A 408 -28.74 -11.92 -0.64
CA SER A 408 -27.61 -11.69 0.28
C SER A 408 -26.45 -12.65 -0.02
N LEU A 409 -26.72 -13.95 -0.13
CA LEU A 409 -25.68 -14.94 -0.43
C LEU A 409 -25.03 -14.71 -1.80
N LEU A 410 -25.79 -14.22 -2.78
CA LEU A 410 -25.28 -13.84 -4.09
C LEU A 410 -24.38 -12.61 -3.99
N HIS A 411 -24.78 -11.60 -3.22
CA HIS A 411 -23.97 -10.42 -2.94
C HIS A 411 -22.63 -10.81 -2.30
N ASP A 412 -22.67 -11.61 -1.23
CA ASP A 412 -21.48 -12.05 -0.51
C ASP A 412 -20.58 -12.92 -1.40
N ALA A 413 -21.16 -13.85 -2.16
CA ALA A 413 -20.42 -14.70 -3.08
C ALA A 413 -19.80 -13.90 -4.24
N ALA A 414 -20.43 -12.82 -4.68
CA ALA A 414 -19.94 -11.94 -5.75
C ALA A 414 -18.88 -10.95 -5.26
N SER A 415 -18.91 -10.54 -3.98
CA SER A 415 -17.97 -9.58 -3.41
C SER A 415 -16.50 -10.02 -3.59
N ILE A 416 -16.23 -11.32 -3.52
CA ILE A 416 -14.87 -11.84 -3.63
C ILE A 416 -14.31 -11.82 -5.06
N PRO A 417 -14.95 -12.42 -6.09
CA PRO A 417 -14.44 -12.31 -7.45
C PRO A 417 -14.34 -10.83 -7.88
N ILE A 418 -15.24 -9.95 -7.42
CA ILE A 418 -15.16 -8.50 -7.61
C ILE A 418 -13.92 -7.92 -6.91
N GLY A 419 -13.68 -8.29 -5.65
CA GLY A 419 -12.51 -7.87 -4.86
C GLY A 419 -11.17 -8.35 -5.45
N LEU A 420 -11.17 -9.47 -6.17
CA LEU A 420 -10.00 -10.02 -6.86
C LEU A 420 -9.63 -9.31 -8.16
N ILE A 421 -10.52 -8.51 -8.77
CA ILE A 421 -10.28 -7.87 -10.08
C ILE A 421 -9.02 -7.00 -10.04
N LEU A 422 -8.89 -6.12 -9.04
CA LEU A 422 -7.75 -5.20 -8.94
C LEU A 422 -6.40 -5.88 -8.63
N PRO A 423 -6.29 -6.81 -7.66
CA PRO A 423 -5.03 -7.52 -7.42
C PRO A 423 -4.63 -8.41 -8.61
N VAL A 424 -5.59 -9.07 -9.27
CA VAL A 424 -5.32 -9.87 -10.49
C VAL A 424 -4.87 -8.97 -11.64
N ALA A 425 -5.49 -7.81 -11.84
CA ALA A 425 -5.03 -6.85 -12.83
C ALA A 425 -3.60 -6.36 -12.52
N GLY A 426 -3.28 -6.10 -11.25
CA GLY A 426 -1.92 -5.75 -10.81
C GLY A 426 -0.90 -6.84 -11.14
N LEU A 427 -1.24 -8.11 -10.86
CA LEU A 427 -0.42 -9.28 -11.23
C LEU A 427 -0.20 -9.36 -12.73
N TRP A 428 -1.26 -9.17 -13.51
CA TRP A 428 -1.16 -9.22 -14.97
C TRP A 428 -0.28 -8.10 -15.50
N VAL A 429 -0.40 -6.86 -14.99
CA VAL A 429 0.49 -5.77 -15.42
C VAL A 429 1.96 -6.07 -15.08
N ALA A 430 2.24 -6.61 -13.89
CA ALA A 430 3.59 -7.02 -13.50
C ALA A 430 4.17 -8.06 -14.50
N GLU A 431 3.43 -9.12 -14.79
CA GLU A 431 3.84 -10.18 -15.73
C GLU A 431 4.03 -9.66 -17.17
N LEU A 432 3.08 -8.85 -17.68
CA LEU A 432 3.17 -8.27 -19.02
C LEU A 432 4.34 -7.28 -19.13
N SER A 433 4.66 -6.57 -18.04
CA SER A 433 5.81 -5.69 -18.00
C SER A 433 7.12 -6.45 -17.95
N ALA A 434 7.18 -7.54 -17.19
CA ALA A 434 8.35 -8.41 -17.13
C ALA A 434 8.65 -9.05 -18.48
N ASP A 435 7.61 -9.49 -19.20
CA ASP A 435 7.70 -9.94 -20.59
C ASP A 435 8.27 -8.88 -21.53
N ARG A 436 7.81 -7.63 -21.41
CA ARG A 436 8.32 -6.53 -22.25
C ARG A 436 9.78 -6.21 -21.96
N PHE A 437 10.19 -6.24 -20.70
CA PHE A 437 11.58 -6.05 -20.33
C PHE A 437 12.46 -7.15 -20.95
N ALA A 438 12.05 -8.42 -20.82
CA ALA A 438 12.77 -9.54 -21.43
C ALA A 438 12.87 -9.42 -22.96
N LEU A 439 11.78 -9.02 -23.62
CA LEU A 439 11.73 -8.81 -25.07
C LEU A 439 12.67 -7.69 -25.53
N HIS A 440 12.81 -6.62 -24.73
CA HIS A 440 13.65 -5.49 -25.09
C HIS A 440 15.14 -5.84 -25.07
N GLU A 441 15.52 -6.80 -24.23
CA GLU A 441 16.90 -7.24 -24.01
C GLU A 441 17.26 -8.51 -24.82
N THR A 442 16.29 -9.15 -25.49
CA THR A 442 16.49 -10.39 -26.28
C THR A 442 15.85 -10.33 -27.66
N ALA A 443 16.08 -11.35 -28.50
CA ALA A 443 15.39 -11.46 -29.77
C ALA A 443 13.87 -11.61 -29.56
N PRO A 444 13.00 -10.95 -30.36
CA PRO A 444 11.54 -10.99 -30.17
C PRO A 444 10.91 -12.39 -30.15
N ASP A 445 11.52 -13.36 -30.84
CA ASP A 445 11.03 -14.74 -30.87
C ASP A 445 11.53 -15.59 -29.70
N ALA A 446 12.58 -15.16 -28.98
CA ALA A 446 13.12 -15.89 -27.83
C ALA A 446 12.07 -16.04 -26.72
N LEU A 447 11.39 -14.95 -26.37
CA LEU A 447 10.31 -14.99 -25.38
C LEU A 447 9.13 -15.85 -25.85
N ARG A 448 8.80 -15.85 -27.15
CA ARG A 448 7.72 -16.71 -27.66
C ARG A 448 8.04 -18.19 -27.53
N ARG A 449 9.29 -18.58 -27.77
CA ARG A 449 9.77 -19.95 -27.59
C ARG A 449 9.83 -20.33 -26.11
N ALA A 450 10.27 -19.40 -25.25
CA ALA A 450 10.24 -19.56 -23.78
C ALA A 450 8.81 -19.76 -23.24
N LEU A 451 7.83 -19.01 -23.76
CA LEU A 451 6.40 -19.11 -23.42
C LEU A 451 5.69 -20.28 -24.13
N GLY A 452 6.42 -21.14 -24.84
CA GLY A 452 5.89 -22.26 -25.62
C GLY A 452 4.88 -23.11 -24.85
N PRO A 453 4.00 -23.86 -25.55
CA PRO A 453 2.86 -24.52 -24.95
C PRO A 453 3.29 -25.40 -23.78
N VAL A 454 2.90 -25.02 -22.57
CA VAL A 454 3.08 -25.83 -21.36
C VAL A 454 2.21 -27.08 -21.53
N ARG A 455 2.79 -28.13 -22.10
CA ARG A 455 2.11 -29.40 -22.35
C ARG A 455 1.71 -30.03 -21.01
N GLY A 456 0.45 -30.47 -20.90
CA GLY A 456 0.01 -31.38 -19.83
C GLY A 456 -0.76 -30.81 -18.64
N ARG A 457 -1.10 -29.51 -18.58
CA ARG A 457 -1.92 -28.99 -17.46
C ARG A 457 -3.42 -29.29 -17.63
N ARG A 458 -4.03 -29.84 -16.55
CA ARG A 458 -5.48 -30.07 -16.43
C ARG A 458 -6.27 -28.76 -16.60
N PRO A 459 -7.49 -28.78 -17.16
CA PRO A 459 -8.26 -27.57 -17.45
C PRO A 459 -8.53 -26.69 -16.21
N ALA A 460 -8.89 -27.29 -15.06
CA ALA A 460 -9.10 -26.55 -13.82
C ALA A 460 -7.84 -25.80 -13.34
N ALA A 461 -6.66 -26.41 -13.50
CA ALA A 461 -5.40 -25.76 -13.16
C ALA A 461 -5.12 -24.55 -14.07
N ARG A 462 -5.52 -24.60 -15.35
CA ARG A 462 -5.38 -23.45 -16.26
C ARG A 462 -6.24 -22.27 -15.85
N LEU A 463 -7.44 -22.52 -15.32
CA LEU A 463 -8.33 -21.46 -14.85
C LEU A 463 -7.74 -20.75 -13.62
N LEU A 464 -7.24 -21.52 -12.65
CA LEU A 464 -6.55 -20.97 -11.47
C LEU A 464 -5.23 -20.28 -11.84
N ASP A 465 -4.47 -20.81 -12.80
CA ASP A 465 -3.26 -20.17 -13.30
C ASP A 465 -3.57 -18.80 -13.93
N GLY A 466 -4.73 -18.66 -14.58
CA GLY A 466 -5.21 -17.41 -15.16
C GLY A 466 -5.38 -16.26 -14.16
N LEU A 467 -5.57 -16.57 -12.88
CA LEU A 467 -5.63 -15.55 -11.83
C LEU A 467 -4.25 -14.98 -11.47
N THR A 468 -3.18 -15.75 -11.70
CA THR A 468 -1.81 -15.34 -11.37
C THR A 468 -0.99 -14.95 -12.60
N HIS A 469 -1.37 -15.43 -13.78
CA HIS A 469 -0.67 -15.16 -15.02
C HIS A 469 -1.66 -14.76 -16.12
N PRO A 470 -1.36 -13.72 -16.90
CA PRO A 470 -2.21 -13.31 -18.01
C PRO A 470 -2.26 -14.40 -19.10
N PRO A 471 -3.38 -14.52 -19.84
CA PRO A 471 -3.49 -15.48 -20.95
C PRO A 471 -2.35 -15.31 -21.96
N LEU A 472 -1.86 -16.42 -22.53
CA LEU A 472 -0.74 -16.40 -23.48
C LEU A 472 -0.97 -15.43 -24.66
N ARG A 473 -2.21 -15.33 -25.16
CA ARG A 473 -2.55 -14.38 -26.24
C ARG A 473 -2.31 -12.93 -25.82
N LEU A 474 -2.61 -12.59 -24.57
CA LEU A 474 -2.39 -11.25 -24.01
C LEU A 474 -0.90 -10.97 -23.81
N ARG A 475 -0.13 -11.95 -23.31
CA ARG A 475 1.34 -11.87 -23.22
C ARG A 475 1.97 -11.62 -24.59
N LEU A 476 1.61 -12.43 -25.58
CA LEU A 476 2.09 -12.28 -26.95
C LEU A 476 1.64 -10.96 -27.60
N TRP A 477 0.46 -10.44 -27.29
CA TRP A 477 0.02 -9.12 -27.74
C TRP A 477 0.86 -8.00 -27.11
N ALA A 478 1.10 -8.05 -25.80
CA ALA A 478 1.89 -7.05 -25.08
C ALA A 478 3.34 -6.95 -25.58
N THR A 479 3.89 -8.05 -26.10
CA THR A 479 5.22 -8.05 -26.75
C THR A 479 5.25 -7.35 -28.11
N ARG A 480 4.12 -7.25 -28.82
CA ARG A 480 4.04 -6.58 -30.13
C ARG A 480 3.62 -5.11 -30.03
N ALA A 481 3.30 -4.65 -28.82
CA ALA A 481 2.73 -3.34 -28.59
C ALA A 481 3.75 -2.21 -28.85
N GLY A 482 3.45 -1.37 -29.84
CA GLY A 482 4.06 -0.05 -30.03
C GLY A 482 3.59 0.98 -28.98
N PRO A 483 3.79 2.28 -29.20
CA PRO A 483 3.44 3.33 -28.23
C PRO A 483 1.99 3.28 -27.72
N GLY A 484 1.03 3.00 -28.60
CA GLY A 484 -0.38 2.84 -28.21
C GLY A 484 -0.62 1.63 -27.32
N GLY A 485 0.10 0.53 -27.52
CA GLY A 485 -0.01 -0.63 -26.66
C GLY A 485 0.67 -0.45 -25.30
N ILE A 486 1.69 0.41 -25.21
CA ILE A 486 2.25 0.86 -23.93
C ILE A 486 1.19 1.62 -23.12
N ALA A 487 0.47 2.54 -23.76
CA ALA A 487 -0.63 3.24 -23.10
C ALA A 487 -1.74 2.28 -22.66
N ALA A 488 -2.09 1.29 -23.51
CA ALA A 488 -3.06 0.26 -23.14
C ALA A 488 -2.60 -0.59 -21.93
N LEU A 489 -1.29 -0.87 -21.78
CA LEU A 489 -0.76 -1.56 -20.61
C LEU A 489 -0.78 -0.69 -19.35
N ALA A 490 -0.43 0.60 -19.45
CA ALA A 490 -0.59 1.54 -18.34
C ALA A 490 -2.07 1.71 -17.92
N ALA A 491 -2.98 1.64 -18.89
CA ALA A 491 -4.42 1.76 -18.70
C ALA A 491 -5.08 0.47 -18.17
N LEU A 492 -4.38 -0.68 -18.15
CA LEU A 492 -4.99 -1.97 -17.79
C LEU A 492 -5.53 -1.97 -16.35
N TRP A 493 -4.80 -1.38 -15.40
CA TRP A 493 -5.26 -1.29 -14.01
C TRP A 493 -6.39 -0.27 -13.81
N PRO A 494 -6.32 0.97 -14.34
CA PRO A 494 -7.47 1.86 -14.37
C PRO A 494 -8.71 1.26 -15.04
N ALA A 495 -8.53 0.54 -16.15
CA ALA A 495 -9.63 -0.18 -16.80
C ALA A 495 -10.21 -1.28 -15.90
N ALA A 496 -9.39 -1.93 -15.08
CA ALA A 496 -9.86 -2.90 -14.10
C ALA A 496 -10.78 -2.28 -13.02
N VAL A 497 -10.61 -0.99 -12.70
CA VAL A 497 -11.56 -0.25 -11.84
C VAL A 497 -12.93 -0.14 -12.52
N VAL A 498 -12.97 0.16 -13.82
CA VAL A 498 -14.22 0.21 -14.61
C VAL A 498 -14.86 -1.17 -14.69
N VAL A 499 -14.06 -2.22 -14.93
CA VAL A 499 -14.56 -3.60 -14.96
C VAL A 499 -15.12 -4.01 -13.60
N ARG A 500 -14.46 -3.62 -12.49
CA ARG A 500 -14.94 -3.86 -11.13
C ARG A 500 -16.27 -3.14 -10.88
N ALA A 501 -16.37 -1.87 -11.23
CA ALA A 501 -17.61 -1.09 -11.10
C ALA A 501 -18.76 -1.69 -11.92
N GLY A 502 -18.49 -2.10 -13.17
CA GLY A 502 -19.48 -2.79 -14.00
C GLY A 502 -19.90 -4.15 -13.44
N ALA A 503 -18.98 -4.88 -12.80
CA ALA A 503 -19.31 -6.14 -12.13
C ALA A 503 -20.20 -5.89 -10.90
N ILE A 504 -19.89 -4.91 -10.05
CA ILE A 504 -20.72 -4.50 -8.92
C ILE A 504 -22.15 -4.19 -9.41
N ALA A 505 -22.27 -3.31 -10.40
CA ALA A 505 -23.56 -2.92 -10.96
C ALA A 505 -24.36 -4.10 -11.53
N LEU A 506 -23.70 -5.05 -12.21
CA LEU A 506 -24.36 -6.24 -12.74
C LEU A 506 -24.90 -7.15 -11.63
N PHE A 507 -24.12 -7.36 -10.56
CA PHE A 507 -24.52 -8.22 -9.45
C PHE A 507 -25.58 -7.58 -8.58
N GLU A 508 -25.50 -6.26 -8.33
CA GLU A 508 -26.56 -5.51 -7.64
C GLU A 508 -27.87 -5.52 -8.44
N LEU A 509 -27.80 -5.34 -9.76
CA LEU A 509 -28.98 -5.45 -10.62
C LEU A 509 -29.63 -6.82 -10.48
N ALA A 510 -28.82 -7.89 -10.52
CA ALA A 510 -29.32 -9.25 -10.31
C ALA A 510 -29.93 -9.43 -8.91
N ALA A 511 -29.29 -8.89 -7.86
CA ALA A 511 -29.78 -8.96 -6.49
C ALA A 511 -31.14 -8.23 -6.34
N TYR A 512 -31.28 -7.02 -6.87
CA TYR A 512 -32.55 -6.27 -6.85
C TYR A 512 -33.67 -6.98 -7.62
N LEU A 513 -33.36 -7.57 -8.79
CA LEU A 513 -34.33 -8.35 -9.53
C LEU A 513 -34.79 -9.60 -8.76
N LEU A 514 -33.87 -10.26 -8.03
CA LEU A 514 -34.21 -11.41 -7.19
C LEU A 514 -35.05 -11.03 -5.97
N THR A 515 -34.93 -9.80 -5.45
CA THR A 515 -35.78 -9.30 -4.35
C THR A 515 -37.14 -8.76 -4.83
N GLY A 516 -37.43 -8.86 -6.13
CA GLY A 516 -38.74 -8.55 -6.70
C GLY A 516 -38.90 -7.11 -7.22
N PHE A 517 -37.81 -6.34 -7.31
CA PHE A 517 -37.84 -5.02 -7.94
C PHE A 517 -38.19 -5.15 -9.42
N SER A 518 -38.90 -4.16 -9.97
CA SER A 518 -39.03 -4.03 -11.41
C SER A 518 -37.66 -3.71 -12.02
N PHE A 519 -37.44 -4.04 -13.29
CA PHE A 519 -36.17 -3.74 -13.96
C PHE A 519 -35.83 -2.24 -13.94
N GLY A 520 -36.84 -1.37 -14.07
CA GLY A 520 -36.66 0.09 -14.01
C GLY A 520 -36.21 0.57 -12.63
N ASP A 521 -36.84 0.07 -11.57
CA ASP A 521 -36.49 0.43 -10.19
C ASP A 521 -35.12 -0.12 -9.80
N ALA A 522 -34.84 -1.37 -10.17
CA ALA A 522 -33.55 -2.01 -9.94
C ALA A 522 -32.41 -1.26 -10.65
N LEU A 523 -32.61 -0.87 -11.92
CA LEU A 523 -31.63 -0.07 -12.66
C LEU A 523 -31.44 1.31 -12.02
N GLY A 524 -32.53 1.94 -11.56
CA GLY A 524 -32.48 3.21 -10.83
C GLY A 524 -31.66 3.13 -9.55
N ALA A 525 -31.88 2.08 -8.75
CA ALA A 525 -31.12 1.81 -7.52
C ALA A 525 -29.63 1.57 -7.82
N VAL A 526 -29.30 0.70 -8.77
CA VAL A 526 -27.89 0.46 -9.18
C VAL A 526 -27.19 1.73 -9.65
N VAL A 527 -27.87 2.58 -10.43
CA VAL A 527 -27.28 3.86 -10.88
C VAL A 527 -27.07 4.81 -9.70
N HIS A 528 -27.95 4.79 -8.71
CA HIS A 528 -27.78 5.56 -7.48
C HIS A 528 -26.59 5.06 -6.65
N ASP A 529 -26.52 3.75 -6.40
CA ASP A 529 -25.48 3.10 -5.60
C ASP A 529 -24.10 3.26 -6.27
N LEU A 530 -24.01 3.02 -7.58
CA LEU A 530 -22.78 3.21 -8.33
C LEU A 530 -22.26 4.66 -8.26
N ARG A 531 -23.14 5.67 -8.20
CA ARG A 531 -22.71 7.06 -8.01
C ARG A 531 -22.18 7.30 -6.61
N ALA A 532 -22.83 6.76 -5.59
CA ALA A 532 -22.35 6.84 -4.21
C ALA A 532 -20.96 6.17 -4.08
N ASP A 533 -20.77 5.02 -4.73
CA ASP A 533 -19.50 4.30 -4.79
C ASP A 533 -18.41 5.08 -5.53
N LEU A 534 -18.73 5.72 -6.66
CA LEU A 534 -17.77 6.57 -7.37
C LEU A 534 -17.40 7.81 -6.56
N ALA A 535 -18.36 8.35 -5.78
CA ALA A 535 -18.10 9.47 -4.88
C ALA A 535 -17.19 9.05 -3.70
N SER A 536 -17.40 7.87 -3.12
CA SER A 536 -16.56 7.34 -2.05
C SER A 536 -15.15 6.97 -2.56
N ALA A 537 -15.05 6.46 -3.80
CA ALA A 537 -13.77 6.13 -4.45
C ALA A 537 -13.00 7.36 -4.99
N ARG A 538 -13.57 8.57 -4.88
CA ARG A 538 -13.00 9.80 -5.46
C ARG A 538 -11.55 10.04 -5.03
N THR A 539 -11.23 9.86 -3.75
CA THR A 539 -9.87 10.05 -3.24
C THR A 539 -8.89 9.10 -3.92
N THR A 540 -9.20 7.81 -3.97
CA THR A 540 -8.36 6.80 -4.65
C THR A 540 -8.22 7.07 -6.15
N LEU A 541 -9.28 7.53 -6.82
CA LEU A 541 -9.22 7.90 -8.24
C LEU A 541 -8.30 9.11 -8.48
N ILE A 542 -8.34 10.12 -7.60
CA ILE A 542 -7.44 11.28 -7.65
C ILE A 542 -5.99 10.84 -7.41
N GLU A 543 -5.75 10.01 -6.39
CA GLU A 543 -4.41 9.46 -6.12
C GLU A 543 -3.85 8.69 -7.32
N MET A 544 -4.69 7.91 -8.01
CA MET A 544 -4.29 7.22 -9.23
C MET A 544 -3.96 8.20 -10.37
N ILE A 545 -4.72 9.28 -10.55
CA ILE A 545 -4.39 10.35 -11.52
C ILE A 545 -3.04 10.97 -11.18
N VAL A 546 -2.84 11.36 -9.91
CA VAL A 546 -1.57 11.94 -9.44
C VAL A 546 -0.41 10.98 -9.68
N LEU A 547 -0.58 9.70 -9.33
CA LEU A 547 0.43 8.68 -9.56
C LEU A 547 0.75 8.57 -11.06
N LEU A 548 -0.24 8.45 -11.93
CA LEU A 548 -0.03 8.33 -13.39
C LEU A 548 0.68 9.54 -13.98
N VAL A 549 0.24 10.75 -13.63
CA VAL A 549 0.83 12.00 -14.13
C VAL A 549 2.29 12.14 -13.70
N ASN A 550 2.61 11.79 -12.45
CA ASN A 550 3.95 11.93 -11.88
C ASN A 550 4.83 10.69 -12.09
N TRP A 551 4.28 9.56 -12.52
CA TRP A 551 5.02 8.31 -12.64
C TRP A 551 6.27 8.41 -13.52
N PRO A 552 6.30 9.17 -14.62
CA PRO A 552 7.52 9.32 -15.40
C PRO A 552 8.73 9.85 -14.63
N LEU A 553 8.48 10.67 -13.60
CA LEU A 553 9.47 11.24 -12.69
C LEU A 553 9.76 10.28 -11.53
N LEU A 554 8.75 9.55 -11.06
CA LEU A 554 8.87 8.61 -9.94
C LEU A 554 9.53 7.29 -10.35
N ALA A 555 9.37 6.84 -11.59
CA ALA A 555 9.87 5.55 -12.06
C ALA A 555 11.38 5.38 -11.88
N PRO A 556 12.25 6.36 -12.22
CA PRO A 556 13.68 6.25 -11.93
C PRO A 556 14.00 6.15 -10.44
N LEU A 557 13.25 6.86 -9.58
CA LEU A 557 13.42 6.80 -8.13
C LEU A 557 12.99 5.43 -7.59
N TRP A 558 11.84 4.94 -8.07
CA TRP A 558 11.34 3.60 -7.75
C TRP A 558 12.34 2.51 -8.12
N LEU A 559 12.96 2.59 -9.30
CA LEU A 559 13.98 1.62 -9.70
C LEU A 559 15.19 1.63 -8.75
N ARG A 560 15.61 2.82 -8.27
CA ARG A 560 16.71 2.97 -7.30
C ARG A 560 16.37 2.39 -5.93
N VAL A 561 15.08 2.36 -5.55
CA VAL A 561 14.66 1.71 -4.30
C VAL A 561 15.04 0.23 -4.35
N TRP A 562 14.78 -0.44 -5.47
CA TRP A 562 14.92 -1.90 -5.58
C TRP A 562 16.23 -2.38 -6.18
N THR A 563 16.88 -1.59 -7.03
CA THR A 563 18.11 -1.99 -7.73
C THR A 563 19.11 -0.84 -7.81
N PRO A 564 20.43 -1.12 -7.86
CA PRO A 564 21.44 -0.08 -8.05
C PRO A 564 21.49 0.47 -9.50
N VAL A 565 20.63 -0.03 -10.39
CA VAL A 565 20.61 0.36 -11.80
C VAL A 565 20.00 1.75 -11.94
N ARG A 566 20.65 2.62 -12.72
CA ARG A 566 20.10 3.95 -13.04
C ARG A 566 18.82 3.80 -13.86
N GLY A 567 17.76 4.44 -13.38
CA GLY A 567 16.50 4.53 -14.12
C GLY A 567 16.63 5.39 -15.38
N VAL A 568 15.97 4.94 -16.44
CA VAL A 568 15.80 5.73 -17.67
C VAL A 568 14.57 6.62 -17.51
N ARG A 569 14.66 7.89 -17.96
CA ARG A 569 13.51 8.80 -18.00
C ARG A 569 12.39 8.17 -18.83
N GLN A 570 11.17 8.17 -18.29
CA GLN A 570 10.01 7.60 -18.97
C GLN A 570 9.32 8.67 -19.84
N ARG A 571 8.56 8.23 -20.84
CA ARG A 571 7.75 9.13 -21.67
C ARG A 571 6.43 9.42 -20.97
N PHE A 572 6.00 10.69 -20.90
CA PHE A 572 4.76 11.08 -20.23
C PHE A 572 3.48 10.60 -20.95
N ALA A 573 3.46 10.65 -22.28
CA ALA A 573 2.23 10.48 -23.06
C ALA A 573 1.41 9.21 -22.73
N PRO A 574 2.00 7.99 -22.58
CA PRO A 574 1.23 6.80 -22.26
C PRO A 574 0.50 6.88 -20.90
N TYR A 575 1.09 7.53 -19.91
CA TYR A 575 0.51 7.65 -18.57
C TYR A 575 -0.55 8.75 -18.52
N LEU A 576 -0.35 9.87 -19.22
CA LEU A 576 -1.37 10.91 -19.37
C LEU A 576 -2.63 10.36 -20.06
N LEU A 577 -2.47 9.56 -21.13
CA LEU A 577 -3.59 8.91 -21.79
C LEU A 577 -4.32 7.93 -20.85
N SER A 578 -3.57 7.20 -20.03
CA SER A 578 -4.14 6.28 -19.03
C SER A 578 -4.87 7.03 -17.91
N ALA A 579 -4.41 8.23 -17.54
CA ALA A 579 -5.03 9.07 -16.51
C ALA A 579 -6.39 9.62 -16.93
N LEU A 580 -6.73 9.59 -18.22
CA LEU A 580 -8.06 9.98 -18.69
C LEU A 580 -9.16 9.04 -18.18
N ILE A 581 -8.86 7.75 -17.94
CA ILE A 581 -9.85 6.79 -17.42
C ILE A 581 -10.34 7.21 -16.02
N PRO A 582 -9.47 7.35 -15.00
CA PRO A 582 -9.92 7.83 -13.70
C PRO A 582 -10.38 9.29 -13.73
N GLY A 583 -9.81 10.13 -14.59
CA GLY A 583 -10.31 11.50 -14.80
C GLY A 583 -11.78 11.53 -15.25
N ALA A 584 -12.15 10.64 -16.19
CA ALA A 584 -13.52 10.48 -16.64
C ALA A 584 -14.44 9.94 -15.53
N LEU A 585 -13.96 9.00 -14.70
CA LEU A 585 -14.74 8.48 -13.57
C LEU A 585 -14.99 9.56 -12.50
N VAL A 586 -13.97 10.36 -12.15
CA VAL A 586 -14.11 11.47 -11.19
C VAL A 586 -15.06 12.54 -11.71
N THR A 587 -14.93 12.94 -12.98
CA THR A 587 -15.80 13.97 -13.58
C THR A 587 -17.23 13.48 -13.79
N GLY A 588 -17.41 12.21 -14.15
CA GLY A 588 -18.72 11.55 -14.20
C GLY A 588 -19.42 11.52 -12.84
N GLY A 589 -18.68 11.31 -11.75
CA GLY A 589 -19.21 11.39 -10.38
C GLY A 589 -19.57 12.81 -9.93
N LEU A 590 -18.97 13.85 -10.50
CA LEU A 590 -19.21 15.26 -10.12
C LEU A 590 -20.37 15.92 -10.87
N THR A 591 -20.65 15.49 -12.09
CA THR A 591 -21.64 16.14 -12.97
C THR A 591 -23.09 15.72 -12.69
N SER A 592 -23.30 14.71 -11.84
CA SER A 592 -24.61 14.44 -11.24
C SER A 592 -24.85 15.42 -10.09
N GLY A 593 -25.23 16.65 -10.44
CA GLY A 593 -25.79 17.60 -9.48
C GLY A 593 -26.92 16.95 -8.69
N ALA A 594 -27.16 17.45 -7.46
CA ALA A 594 -28.22 16.98 -6.57
C ALA A 594 -29.50 16.75 -7.38
N VAL A 595 -29.82 15.49 -7.66
CA VAL A 595 -31.11 15.12 -8.21
C VAL A 595 -32.07 15.48 -7.10
N VAL A 596 -32.79 16.59 -7.28
CA VAL A 596 -33.88 17.02 -6.42
C VAL A 596 -34.79 15.81 -6.26
N GLY A 597 -34.77 15.21 -5.07
CA GLY A 597 -35.29 13.88 -4.82
C GLY A 597 -36.75 13.79 -5.21
N GLY A 598 -37.04 13.04 -6.27
CA GLY A 598 -38.30 12.32 -6.32
C GLY A 598 -38.21 11.26 -5.23
N GLU A 599 -39.05 11.35 -4.21
CA GLU A 599 -39.19 10.34 -3.16
C GLU A 599 -39.46 8.97 -3.81
N ILE A 600 -38.41 8.19 -4.00
CA ILE A 600 -38.54 6.74 -4.02
C ILE A 600 -38.93 6.37 -2.57
N PRO A 601 -39.99 5.58 -2.34
CA PRO A 601 -40.36 5.16 -0.99
C PRO A 601 -39.21 4.32 -0.43
N ALA A 602 -38.31 4.96 0.30
CA ALA A 602 -37.22 4.30 0.97
C ALA A 602 -37.83 3.33 2.00
N ALA A 603 -37.45 2.05 1.92
CA ALA A 603 -37.50 1.20 3.09
C ALA A 603 -36.55 1.84 4.12
N THR A 604 -37.10 2.63 5.03
CA THR A 604 -36.36 3.34 6.07
C THR A 604 -35.68 2.35 6.99
N SER A 605 -34.41 2.02 6.71
CA SER A 605 -33.49 1.51 7.72
C SER A 605 -33.11 2.70 8.60
N THR A 606 -33.84 2.87 9.70
CA THR A 606 -33.46 3.81 10.75
C THR A 606 -32.11 3.36 11.32
N PRO A 607 -31.06 4.20 11.36
CA PRO A 607 -29.83 3.84 12.05
C PRO A 607 -30.17 3.48 13.49
N ALA A 608 -29.68 2.34 13.97
CA ALA A 608 -29.81 1.96 15.37
C ALA A 608 -29.19 3.08 16.22
N PRO A 609 -29.94 3.69 17.17
CA PRO A 609 -29.35 4.70 18.04
C PRO A 609 -28.26 4.04 18.89
N ALA A 610 -27.15 4.76 19.06
CA ALA A 610 -26.07 4.35 19.94
C ALA A 610 -26.64 3.96 21.31
N ALA A 611 -26.20 2.82 21.85
CA ALA A 611 -26.64 2.35 23.15
C ALA A 611 -26.53 3.48 24.19
N ALA A 612 -27.63 3.77 24.88
CA ALA A 612 -27.65 4.80 25.91
C ALA A 612 -26.57 4.48 26.96
N PRO A 613 -25.69 5.43 27.31
CA PRO A 613 -24.68 5.21 28.33
C PRO A 613 -25.37 4.86 29.66
N ALA A 614 -24.87 3.84 30.35
CA ALA A 614 -25.41 3.40 31.64
C ALA A 614 -25.44 4.57 32.64
N ALA A 615 -26.62 4.87 33.17
CA ALA A 615 -26.82 5.95 34.13
C ALA A 615 -26.21 5.59 35.49
N THR A 616 -25.08 6.20 35.84
CA THR A 616 -24.59 6.24 37.23
C THR A 616 -25.28 7.39 37.98
N PRO A 617 -25.72 7.18 39.23
CA PRO A 617 -26.44 8.19 40.04
C PRO A 617 -25.59 9.43 40.45
N GLU A 618 -24.33 9.52 40.00
CA GLU A 618 -23.41 10.62 40.31
C GLU A 618 -23.66 11.92 39.50
N ARG A 619 -24.63 11.96 38.59
CA ARG A 619 -24.84 13.09 37.65
C ARG A 619 -25.89 14.15 38.06
N THR A 620 -26.43 14.11 39.27
CA THR A 620 -27.45 15.06 39.74
C THR A 620 -26.99 16.53 39.79
N GLY A 621 -25.68 16.80 39.70
CA GLY A 621 -25.13 18.17 39.64
C GLY A 621 -25.14 18.84 38.25
N LEU A 622 -25.63 18.17 37.19
CA LEU A 622 -25.63 18.68 35.80
C LEU A 622 -27.03 19.00 35.26
N VAL A 623 -28.06 19.02 36.11
CA VAL A 623 -29.44 19.28 35.67
C VAL A 623 -29.62 20.78 35.42
N ASP A 624 -29.69 21.16 34.14
CA ASP A 624 -30.04 22.51 33.71
C ASP A 624 -31.52 22.79 34.01
N ASP A 625 -31.76 23.62 35.04
CA ASP A 625 -33.09 23.92 35.59
C ASP A 625 -33.83 25.04 34.85
N ARG A 626 -33.29 25.52 33.71
CA ARG A 626 -33.95 26.52 32.89
C ARG A 626 -35.38 26.07 32.50
N PRO A 627 -36.33 27.00 32.35
CA PRO A 627 -37.69 26.67 31.94
C PRO A 627 -37.76 25.85 30.64
N TRP A 628 -38.67 24.88 30.57
CA TRP A 628 -38.96 24.08 29.38
C TRP A 628 -40.07 24.78 28.60
N ASP A 629 -39.76 25.26 27.39
CA ASP A 629 -40.64 26.13 26.59
C ASP A 629 -41.24 27.29 27.41
N GLY A 630 -40.41 27.93 28.25
CA GLY A 630 -40.82 29.04 29.11
C GLY A 630 -41.61 28.64 30.37
N ARG A 631 -41.81 27.34 30.64
CA ARG A 631 -42.46 26.82 31.86
C ARG A 631 -41.43 26.36 32.89
N PRO A 632 -41.49 26.80 34.15
CA PRO A 632 -40.55 26.33 35.17
C PRO A 632 -40.78 24.85 35.47
N LEU A 633 -39.71 24.13 35.85
CA LEU A 633 -39.84 22.78 36.40
C LEU A 633 -40.48 22.83 37.81
N PRO A 634 -41.27 21.81 38.22
CA PRO A 634 -41.65 20.63 37.45
C PRO A 634 -42.57 20.96 36.27
N ALA A 635 -42.35 20.26 35.16
CA ALA A 635 -43.09 20.45 33.92
C ALA A 635 -43.79 19.15 33.51
N GLU A 636 -45.05 19.27 33.06
CA GLU A 636 -45.80 18.19 32.43
C GLU A 636 -45.73 18.29 30.92
N MET A 637 -45.47 17.17 30.24
CA MET A 637 -45.50 17.06 28.78
C MET A 637 -46.60 16.08 28.36
N ARG A 638 -47.31 16.43 27.28
CA ARG A 638 -48.33 15.58 26.68
C ARG A 638 -48.11 15.47 25.18
N ILE A 639 -48.19 14.24 24.68
CA ILE A 639 -48.13 13.96 23.24
C ILE A 639 -49.45 14.41 22.62
N THR A 640 -49.39 15.33 21.66
CA THR A 640 -50.60 15.83 20.97
C THR A 640 -51.03 14.93 19.82
N ALA A 641 -50.07 14.45 19.03
CA ALA A 641 -50.25 13.50 17.94
C ALA A 641 -48.95 12.74 17.65
N PHE A 642 -49.03 11.61 16.95
CA PHE A 642 -47.82 10.96 16.42
C PHE A 642 -47.58 11.44 14.99
N THR A 643 -46.45 12.10 14.75
CA THR A 643 -45.95 12.35 13.39
C THR A 643 -45.49 11.04 12.75
N SER A 644 -44.86 10.18 13.54
CA SER A 644 -44.49 8.82 13.14
C SER A 644 -44.64 7.87 14.34
N LEU A 645 -45.11 6.65 14.07
CA LEU A 645 -45.14 5.54 15.02
C LEU A 645 -44.93 4.24 14.23
N ALA A 646 -43.71 3.72 14.30
CA ALA A 646 -43.28 2.51 13.61
C ALA A 646 -43.05 1.38 14.62
N GLN A 647 -43.66 0.22 14.38
CA GLN A 647 -43.38 -0.98 15.15
C GLN A 647 -42.31 -1.79 14.43
N GLN A 648 -41.20 -2.01 15.10
CA GLN A 648 -40.04 -2.75 14.63
C GLN A 648 -40.12 -4.24 15.03
N ALA A 649 -40.69 -4.55 16.20
CA ALA A 649 -40.88 -5.93 16.70
C ALA A 649 -42.08 -6.06 17.65
N GLY A 650 -42.42 -7.30 18.02
CA GLY A 650 -43.55 -7.65 18.90
C GLY A 650 -44.85 -7.97 18.16
N SER A 651 -45.91 -8.31 18.91
CA SER A 651 -47.27 -8.54 18.35
C SER A 651 -47.81 -7.28 17.63
N PRO A 652 -48.45 -7.39 16.44
CA PRO A 652 -48.96 -6.23 15.68
C PRO A 652 -49.92 -5.30 16.45
N GLU A 653 -50.52 -5.80 17.52
CA GLU A 653 -51.43 -5.04 18.38
C GLU A 653 -50.70 -3.95 19.19
N TRP A 654 -49.39 -4.11 19.43
CA TRP A 654 -48.60 -3.18 20.23
C TRP A 654 -48.55 -1.77 19.67
N LYS A 655 -48.59 -1.59 18.34
CA LYS A 655 -48.67 -0.26 17.75
C LYS A 655 -49.91 0.50 18.22
N GLY A 656 -51.07 -0.17 18.25
CA GLY A 656 -52.32 0.43 18.73
C GLY A 656 -52.32 0.67 20.24
N VAL A 657 -51.81 -0.29 21.00
CA VAL A 657 -51.65 -0.18 22.46
C VAL A 657 -50.74 1.00 22.82
N ALA A 658 -49.58 1.10 22.19
CA ALA A 658 -48.61 2.16 22.42
C ALA A 658 -49.19 3.54 22.04
N ALA A 659 -49.88 3.65 20.90
CA ALA A 659 -50.52 4.90 20.50
C ALA A 659 -51.51 5.41 21.55
N GLY A 660 -52.38 4.55 22.06
CA GLY A 660 -53.36 4.91 23.09
C GLY A 660 -52.71 5.21 24.44
N TRP A 661 -51.77 4.37 24.88
CA TRP A 661 -51.12 4.49 26.18
C TRP A 661 -50.23 5.73 26.26
N LEU A 662 -49.34 5.92 25.28
CA LEU A 662 -48.43 7.07 25.21
C LEU A 662 -49.18 8.38 24.90
N GLY A 663 -50.18 8.35 24.01
CA GLY A 663 -50.98 9.52 23.66
C GLY A 663 -51.90 10.00 24.80
N GLY A 664 -52.39 9.09 25.65
CA GLY A 664 -53.14 9.42 26.86
C GLY A 664 -52.27 9.67 28.10
N GLY A 665 -50.95 9.63 27.95
CA GLY A 665 -49.98 9.73 29.02
C GLY A 665 -49.54 11.16 29.33
N VAL A 666 -49.15 11.38 30.58
CA VAL A 666 -48.53 12.60 31.09
C VAL A 666 -47.13 12.25 31.57
N TRP A 667 -46.15 12.89 30.94
CA TRP A 667 -44.75 12.80 31.32
C TRP A 667 -44.43 13.97 32.25
N ARG A 668 -43.90 13.71 33.45
CA ARG A 668 -43.58 14.76 34.42
C ARG A 668 -42.09 14.76 34.71
N ALA A 669 -41.44 15.85 34.35
CA ALA A 669 -40.02 16.10 34.58
C ALA A 669 -39.83 16.91 35.87
N GLU A 670 -39.08 16.36 36.82
CA GLU A 670 -38.79 16.96 38.12
C GLU A 670 -37.45 17.70 38.13
N LYS A 671 -37.28 18.69 39.01
CA LYS A 671 -36.05 19.50 39.12
C LYS A 671 -34.80 18.68 39.48
N ASP A 672 -34.96 17.54 40.14
CA ASP A 672 -33.88 16.66 40.55
C ASP A 672 -33.43 15.69 39.44
N GLY A 673 -33.96 15.85 38.22
CA GLY A 673 -33.63 15.01 37.06
C GLY A 673 -34.48 13.75 36.94
N ARG A 674 -35.48 13.55 37.82
CA ARG A 674 -36.41 12.41 37.72
C ARG A 674 -37.44 12.66 36.61
N LEU A 675 -37.78 11.60 35.89
CA LEU A 675 -38.86 11.57 34.89
C LEU A 675 -39.87 10.51 35.30
N THR A 676 -41.14 10.90 35.40
CA THR A 676 -42.24 9.96 35.67
C THR A 676 -43.24 9.97 34.52
N PHE A 677 -43.92 8.85 34.32
CA PHE A 677 -45.00 8.73 33.35
C PHE A 677 -46.25 8.22 34.07
N SER A 678 -47.37 8.88 33.83
CA SER A 678 -48.68 8.48 34.32
C SER A 678 -49.68 8.48 33.17
N THR A 679 -50.71 7.64 33.22
CA THR A 679 -51.73 7.60 32.17
C THR A 679 -53.11 7.47 32.79
N MET A 680 -54.12 8.08 32.16
CA MET A 680 -55.52 7.89 32.57
C MET A 680 -56.08 6.53 32.11
N ALA A 681 -55.48 5.91 31.10
CA ALA A 681 -55.84 4.59 30.62
C ALA A 681 -55.03 3.54 31.40
N SER A 682 -55.52 3.14 32.58
CA SER A 682 -54.83 2.13 33.39
C SER A 682 -54.71 0.81 32.61
N ARG A 683 -53.46 0.39 32.39
CA ARG A 683 -53.09 -0.88 31.76
C ARG A 683 -52.40 -1.74 32.81
N PRO A 684 -53.06 -2.76 33.37
CA PRO A 684 -52.46 -3.57 34.44
C PRO A 684 -51.21 -4.34 33.98
N ASP A 685 -51.10 -4.55 32.66
CA ASP A 685 -49.99 -5.17 31.94
C ASP A 685 -48.84 -4.22 31.62
N LEU A 686 -48.98 -2.90 31.85
CA LEU A 686 -47.92 -1.90 31.62
C LEU A 686 -47.76 -1.04 32.87
N ARG A 687 -46.59 -1.11 33.49
CA ARG A 687 -46.26 -0.34 34.68
C ARG A 687 -45.08 0.57 34.35
N PRO A 688 -45.29 1.89 34.27
CA PRO A 688 -44.18 2.81 34.11
C PRO A 688 -43.33 2.76 35.37
N GLY A 689 -42.04 2.52 35.20
CA GLY A 689 -41.04 2.71 36.24
C GLY A 689 -40.71 4.19 36.41
N GLU A 690 -39.69 4.45 37.21
CA GLU A 690 -39.08 5.77 37.31
C GLU A 690 -37.93 5.89 36.31
N GLY A 691 -37.85 7.04 35.65
CA GLY A 691 -36.83 7.36 34.66
C GLY A 691 -36.02 8.58 35.05
N HIS A 692 -35.13 8.99 34.15
CA HIS A 692 -34.33 10.19 34.33
C HIS A 692 -34.24 10.99 33.03
N TRP A 693 -33.87 12.26 33.16
CA TRP A 693 -33.63 13.14 32.04
C TRP A 693 -32.38 14.00 32.26
N LEU A 694 -31.76 14.43 31.16
CA LEU A 694 -30.62 15.34 31.15
C LEU A 694 -30.80 16.37 30.04
N ARG A 695 -30.60 17.65 30.35
CA ARG A 695 -30.72 18.75 29.39
C ARG A 695 -29.35 19.32 29.01
N VAL A 696 -29.13 19.53 27.70
CA VAL A 696 -27.99 20.25 27.14
C VAL A 696 -28.51 21.24 26.10
N GLY A 697 -28.48 22.53 26.42
CA GLY A 697 -29.04 23.56 25.54
C GLY A 697 -30.57 23.44 25.46
N ASP A 698 -31.10 23.27 24.25
CA ASP A 698 -32.53 23.06 24.00
C ASP A 698 -32.89 21.58 23.78
N ARG A 699 -31.94 20.66 23.98
CA ARG A 699 -32.15 19.23 23.83
C ARG A 699 -32.21 18.55 25.21
N VAL A 700 -33.25 17.76 25.44
CA VAL A 700 -33.41 16.95 26.66
C VAL A 700 -33.36 15.48 26.27
N THR A 701 -32.33 14.76 26.69
CA THR A 701 -32.25 13.30 26.54
C THR A 701 -32.88 12.63 27.76
N PHE A 702 -33.66 11.57 27.56
CA PHE A 702 -34.35 10.87 28.64
C PHE A 702 -34.38 9.35 28.44
N TRP A 703 -34.62 8.64 29.55
CA TRP A 703 -34.86 7.20 29.57
C TRP A 703 -35.80 6.84 30.71
N LEU A 704 -36.74 5.93 30.43
CA LEU A 704 -37.80 5.52 31.36
C LEU A 704 -37.98 4.00 31.25
N ALA A 705 -37.80 3.28 32.36
CA ALA A 705 -38.10 1.86 32.40
C ALA A 705 -39.62 1.64 32.34
N VAL A 706 -40.06 0.62 31.62
CA VAL A 706 -41.46 0.18 31.55
C VAL A 706 -41.50 -1.33 31.77
N GLU A 707 -42.10 -1.75 32.86
CA GLU A 707 -42.38 -3.16 33.12
C GLU A 707 -43.63 -3.55 32.34
N SER A 708 -43.52 -4.60 31.52
CA SER A 708 -44.61 -5.15 30.75
C SER A 708 -44.83 -6.61 31.13
N ASP A 709 -46.09 -7.01 31.36
CA ASP A 709 -46.42 -8.42 31.55
C ASP A 709 -46.67 -9.05 30.16
N VAL A 710 -45.73 -9.87 29.72
CA VAL A 710 -45.80 -10.56 28.44
C VAL A 710 -45.93 -12.06 28.71
N ARG A 711 -47.16 -12.57 28.61
CA ARG A 711 -47.51 -13.99 28.82
C ARG A 711 -47.25 -14.50 30.24
N GLY A 712 -47.44 -13.65 31.26
CA GLY A 712 -47.27 -14.01 32.67
C GLY A 712 -45.83 -13.83 33.17
N GLU A 713 -44.93 -13.30 32.34
CA GLU A 713 -43.58 -12.93 32.72
C GLU A 713 -43.43 -11.40 32.67
N THR A 714 -42.90 -10.81 33.74
CA THR A 714 -42.56 -9.38 33.76
C THR A 714 -41.27 -9.15 32.97
N VAL A 715 -41.38 -8.41 31.88
CA VAL A 715 -40.27 -7.98 31.02
C VAL A 715 -40.04 -6.48 31.20
N THR A 716 -38.82 -6.11 31.55
CA THR A 716 -38.43 -4.70 31.63
C THR A 716 -37.98 -4.20 30.26
N THR A 717 -38.75 -3.28 29.71
CA THR A 717 -38.43 -2.52 28.51
C THR A 717 -38.01 -1.10 28.89
N GLU A 718 -37.44 -0.34 27.97
CA GLU A 718 -37.01 1.04 28.19
C GLU A 718 -37.52 1.93 27.06
N ILE A 719 -38.05 3.10 27.41
CA ILE A 719 -38.36 4.17 26.48
C ILE A 719 -37.27 5.23 26.63
N GLY A 720 -36.42 5.38 25.61
CA GLY A 720 -35.34 6.35 25.59
C GLY A 720 -35.39 7.24 24.35
N GLY A 721 -35.02 8.51 24.48
CA GLY A 721 -35.09 9.45 23.38
C GLY A 721 -34.64 10.86 23.71
N ASP A 722 -34.96 11.78 22.81
CA ASP A 722 -34.69 13.21 22.94
C ASP A 722 -35.98 14.03 22.82
N VAL A 723 -36.05 15.15 23.54
CA VAL A 723 -37.01 16.24 23.34
C VAL A 723 -36.25 17.48 22.86
N ASP A 724 -36.64 17.99 21.69
CA ASP A 724 -36.16 19.26 21.13
C ASP A 724 -37.10 20.40 21.55
N LEU A 725 -36.69 21.15 22.57
CA LEU A 725 -37.38 22.33 23.10
C LEU A 725 -37.19 23.58 22.23
N GLY A 726 -36.29 23.54 21.23
CA GLY A 726 -36.05 24.64 20.29
C GLY A 726 -37.11 24.75 19.20
N ARG A 727 -37.92 23.69 19.02
CA ARG A 727 -39.06 23.66 18.10
C ARG A 727 -40.34 24.10 18.78
N ARG A 728 -41.26 24.69 18.01
CA ARG A 728 -42.59 25.11 18.46
C ARG A 728 -43.68 24.49 17.58
N PRO A 729 -44.47 23.53 18.08
CA PRO A 729 -44.37 22.90 19.41
C PRO A 729 -43.07 22.10 19.59
N ALA A 730 -42.70 21.81 20.85
CA ALA A 730 -41.55 20.96 21.16
C ALA A 730 -41.74 19.57 20.53
N VAL A 731 -40.67 18.85 20.19
CA VAL A 731 -40.77 17.56 19.50
C VAL A 731 -40.03 16.47 20.27
N MET A 732 -40.72 15.38 20.60
CA MET A 732 -40.14 14.15 21.16
C MET A 732 -39.80 13.17 20.04
N SER A 733 -38.59 12.62 20.05
CA SER A 733 -38.19 11.47 19.23
C SER A 733 -37.66 10.38 20.15
N ALA A 734 -38.31 9.22 20.19
CA ALA A 734 -37.99 8.17 21.15
C ALA A 734 -38.12 6.76 20.57
N GLN A 735 -37.40 5.84 21.18
CA GLN A 735 -37.48 4.41 20.93
C GLN A 735 -37.91 3.70 22.21
N TRP A 736 -38.87 2.80 22.08
CA TRP A 736 -39.27 1.86 23.11
C TRP A 736 -38.69 0.50 22.71
N ALA A 737 -37.72 -0.01 23.46
CA ALA A 737 -37.07 -1.28 23.15
C ALA A 737 -36.79 -2.10 24.41
N PRO A 738 -36.63 -3.42 24.30
CA PRO A 738 -36.29 -4.25 25.45
C PRO A 738 -34.86 -3.99 25.94
N LYS A 739 -34.66 -3.99 27.27
CA LYS A 739 -33.31 -3.92 27.85
C LYS A 739 -32.70 -5.32 27.80
N VAL A 740 -31.65 -5.51 27.00
CA VAL A 740 -31.12 -6.84 26.69
C VAL A 740 -30.47 -7.47 27.94
N ASP A 741 -31.20 -8.37 28.59
CA ASP A 741 -30.62 -9.42 29.41
C ASP A 741 -30.66 -10.73 28.60
N ALA A 742 -29.47 -11.26 28.29
CA ALA A 742 -29.31 -12.47 27.48
C ALA A 742 -30.04 -13.69 28.06
N SER A 743 -30.41 -13.66 29.35
CA SER A 743 -31.17 -14.73 30.01
C SER A 743 -32.66 -14.79 29.64
N GLN A 744 -33.23 -13.76 28.99
CA GLN A 744 -34.68 -13.67 28.72
C GLN A 744 -35.04 -13.66 27.22
N LEU A 745 -34.29 -14.38 26.38
CA LEU A 745 -34.39 -14.32 24.91
C LEU A 745 -35.79 -14.58 24.34
N THR A 746 -36.57 -15.48 24.94
CA THR A 746 -37.93 -15.80 24.48
C THR A 746 -38.90 -14.64 24.73
N ALA A 747 -38.78 -14.00 25.89
CA ALA A 747 -39.61 -12.86 26.27
C ALA A 747 -39.22 -11.60 25.48
N LEU A 748 -37.92 -11.43 25.18
CA LEU A 748 -37.37 -10.38 24.32
C LEU A 748 -37.96 -10.37 22.90
N MET A 749 -38.20 -11.54 22.32
CA MET A 749 -38.79 -11.66 20.97
C MET A 749 -40.28 -11.28 20.91
N SER A 750 -40.97 -11.33 22.05
CA SER A 750 -42.39 -10.94 22.17
C SER A 750 -42.61 -9.52 22.67
N ALA A 751 -41.58 -8.90 23.25
CA ALA A 751 -41.63 -7.54 23.75
C ALA A 751 -41.74 -6.51 22.61
N PRO A 752 -42.43 -5.39 22.82
CA PRO A 752 -42.55 -4.36 21.80
C PRO A 752 -41.20 -3.70 21.52
N ALA A 753 -40.89 -3.51 20.24
CA ALA A 753 -39.89 -2.54 19.80
C ALA A 753 -40.57 -1.51 18.90
N LEU A 754 -40.60 -0.24 19.33
CA LEU A 754 -41.31 0.85 18.66
C LEU A 754 -40.39 2.06 18.52
N ALA A 755 -40.50 2.81 17.43
CA ALA A 755 -39.88 4.12 17.26
C ALA A 755 -40.98 5.14 16.95
N PHE A 756 -40.93 6.30 17.59
CA PHE A 756 -41.94 7.33 17.41
C PHE A 756 -41.38 8.75 17.47
N THR A 757 -42.05 9.65 16.74
CA THR A 757 -41.84 11.09 16.78
C THR A 757 -43.19 11.78 16.98
N ALA A 758 -43.26 12.69 17.94
CA ALA A 758 -44.50 13.37 18.33
C ALA A 758 -44.25 14.83 18.74
N PRO A 759 -45.13 15.79 18.39
CA PRO A 759 -45.13 17.10 19.03
C PRO A 759 -45.65 16.99 20.47
N LEU A 760 -45.09 17.82 21.34
CA LEU A 760 -45.41 17.91 22.76
C LEU A 760 -45.97 19.28 23.09
N ASP A 761 -47.01 19.28 23.94
CA ASP A 761 -47.37 20.47 24.70
C ASP A 761 -46.71 20.40 26.08
N VAL A 762 -46.16 21.52 26.54
CA VAL A 762 -45.51 21.65 27.84
C VAL A 762 -46.34 22.54 28.77
N TYR A 763 -46.72 21.99 29.91
CA TYR A 763 -47.55 22.62 30.93
C TYR A 763 -46.75 22.79 32.24
N PRO A 764 -47.02 23.83 33.05
CA PRO A 764 -46.56 23.83 34.43
C PRO A 764 -47.23 22.67 35.17
N ALA A 765 -46.46 21.87 35.92
CA ALA A 765 -47.05 20.83 36.74
C ALA A 765 -47.83 21.46 37.92
N PRO A 766 -48.99 20.88 38.29
CA PRO A 766 -49.83 21.35 39.39
C PRO A 766 -49.19 21.17 40.77
#